data_AF-A0A8H5ZUN8-F1
#
_entry.id   AF-A0A8H5ZUN8-F1
#
_cell.length_a   1.000
_cell.length_b   1.000
_cell.length_c   1.000
_cell.angle_alpha   90.00
_cell.angle_beta   90.00
_cell.angle_gamma   90.00
#
_symmetry.space_group_name_H-M   'P 1'
#
loop_
_entity.id
_entity.type
_entity.pdbx_description
1 polymer ?
#
loop_
_entity_poly.entity_id
_entity_poly.type
_entity_poly.pdbx_seq_one_letter_code
_entity_poly.pdbx_strand_id
1 'polypeptide(L)'
;VEAWTITHELLQSPDVPVEAKLFAATTLKGKIMFDLDQLPAESVHALRDSVMNLLVAFASGPRPIQTQLCVCLASLAIQMTGWKDVLATVGSALGSNAGDCVLEFLKILPEEVTEGRKINLSEDDLIIRTKELLEDNAEQVMHLLIQYAQSSPTLATASTNPRLLDCITSWMREIPASKIVDSPLLDVIVKALDDDVSFEAAVESLCTLYRDTREVDDSLPIIQTLYPRLMSLRPKIAEAAEAEDTDAFRGITRLFAEAGEAWVVLIARLPSDFRGLVEAVLECCARDWERDAVSLTFVFWYELKQYVALERYNDARVSFADVFSKLVDVMVKHLEYPRPEEGETDLFGGDREQEEKFRHYRHSMGDVLKDCCAVIGVTGCLTKAYQLIQQWISNYASQASDEHVPNWQELEAPLFSLRAMGRMVDPEESQVLPQVIPLIVQIPNQEKVRFQAIMALARYTEWTAQHPETLEAQLNYVISGFQHSSPEVVQASALAFKFLGTDCQKLLGGHIAQLHSFYESVLDKLKPASQEEVTEGVAAVVAVQPLDKIYETMKMFCNPIMARIMNLANNAKDEQGQRAVADHLQLITIFVYVVNPYVSPRDENPAVKYCGEILPIMTTIVMNFTTSTPILERVCRCWRNMVISYRTAMTPLLPTLAESLASGFQASREGCFLWATDAVVREFAEGAEFVDPGTSHAVFQFYEQQAIAFLRILNDLPPENLPDVIEDFYRLSSDAVRYYPKECITSSLSVPIFSAALSALTLQQIDPLMATLHYYHDLFSFAFEKPAVSNFTTSNGDPYMNPPEIREAVKQLIASQGQVLSQRILTGMLFSFPAECFPDASGVMMSLFDLMPQEAGAWLQSTLQMLPAGTMKAGEAERLLKGISDRVQSGEIRKIRSLLQDFTASYRRRNVAPREGLGRLEATRFRFSG
;
A
#
# COMPACT_ATOMS: atom_id res chain seq x y z
N VAL A 1 -24.06 -31.07 12.64
CA VAL A 1 -24.08 -32.52 12.37
C VAL A 1 -25.06 -32.86 11.24
N GLU A 2 -26.32 -32.40 11.30
CA GLU A 2 -27.36 -32.68 10.26
C GLU A 2 -26.95 -32.33 8.82
N ALA A 3 -26.18 -31.25 8.62
CA ALA A 3 -25.72 -30.83 7.30
C ALA A 3 -24.92 -31.91 6.54
N TRP A 4 -24.22 -32.83 7.21
CA TRP A 4 -23.49 -33.92 6.56
C TRP A 4 -24.44 -34.87 5.81
N THR A 5 -25.57 -35.20 6.42
CA THR A 5 -26.58 -36.10 5.86
C THR A 5 -27.42 -35.39 4.80
N ILE A 6 -27.90 -34.17 5.08
CA ILE A 6 -28.77 -33.41 4.17
C ILE A 6 -28.06 -33.10 2.85
N THR A 7 -26.78 -32.71 2.89
CA THR A 7 -26.01 -32.42 1.66
C THR A 7 -25.87 -33.66 0.78
N HIS A 8 -25.63 -34.84 1.38
CA HIS A 8 -25.58 -36.10 0.66
C HIS A 8 -26.93 -36.47 0.04
N GLU A 9 -28.03 -36.36 0.79
CA GLU A 9 -29.38 -36.64 0.29
C GLU A 9 -29.75 -35.73 -0.89
N LEU A 10 -29.43 -34.44 -0.81
CA LEU A 10 -29.69 -33.47 -1.89
C LEU A 10 -28.89 -33.77 -3.15
N LEU A 11 -27.62 -34.19 -3.01
CA LEU A 11 -26.75 -34.53 -4.15
C LEU A 11 -27.19 -35.84 -4.83
N GLN A 12 -27.72 -36.80 -4.08
CA GLN A 12 -28.21 -38.09 -4.62
C GLN A 12 -29.62 -38.01 -5.21
N SER A 13 -30.43 -37.03 -4.79
CA SER A 13 -31.81 -36.92 -5.24
C SER A 13 -31.92 -36.51 -6.72
N PRO A 14 -32.64 -37.25 -7.56
CA PRO A 14 -32.86 -36.89 -8.97
C PRO A 14 -33.76 -35.65 -9.12
N ASP A 15 -34.66 -35.40 -8.16
CA ASP A 15 -35.73 -34.40 -8.25
C ASP A 15 -35.31 -32.98 -7.78
N VAL A 16 -34.04 -32.81 -7.39
CA VAL A 16 -33.52 -31.55 -6.86
C VAL A 16 -32.90 -30.71 -7.98
N PRO A 17 -33.21 -29.39 -8.07
CA PRO A 17 -32.62 -28.47 -9.05
C PRO A 17 -31.09 -28.39 -8.97
N VAL A 18 -30.46 -28.00 -10.07
CA VAL A 18 -29.00 -27.90 -10.19
C VAL A 18 -28.43 -26.88 -9.19
N GLU A 19 -29.14 -25.79 -8.94
CA GLU A 19 -28.77 -24.74 -7.99
C GLU A 19 -28.72 -25.27 -6.54
N ALA A 20 -29.69 -26.11 -6.17
CA ALA A 20 -29.74 -26.74 -4.84
C ALA A 20 -28.67 -27.83 -4.69
N LYS A 21 -28.35 -28.56 -5.77
CA LYS A 21 -27.22 -29.50 -5.81
C LYS A 21 -25.88 -28.77 -5.70
N LEU A 22 -25.72 -27.63 -6.36
CA LEU A 22 -24.54 -26.78 -6.24
C LEU A 22 -24.38 -26.26 -4.81
N PHE A 23 -25.45 -25.76 -4.20
CA PHE A 23 -25.45 -25.36 -2.78
C PHE A 23 -25.03 -26.51 -1.86
N ALA A 24 -25.54 -27.73 -2.11
CA ALA A 24 -25.17 -28.91 -1.34
C ALA A 24 -23.69 -29.28 -1.52
N ALA A 25 -23.15 -29.22 -2.74
CA ALA A 25 -21.73 -29.46 -3.02
C ALA A 25 -20.82 -28.41 -2.33
N THR A 26 -21.17 -27.13 -2.42
CA THR A 26 -20.44 -26.04 -1.74
C THR A 26 -20.51 -26.17 -0.21
N THR A 27 -21.66 -26.57 0.32
CA THR A 27 -21.83 -26.82 1.77
C THR A 27 -20.98 -28.01 2.22
N LEU A 28 -20.93 -29.08 1.41
CA LEU A 28 -20.10 -30.25 1.67
C LEU A 28 -18.61 -29.91 1.66
N LYS A 29 -18.16 -29.06 0.71
CA LYS A 29 -16.80 -28.50 0.69
C LYS A 29 -16.48 -27.79 2.01
N GLY A 30 -17.32 -26.84 2.43
CA GLY A 30 -17.12 -26.11 3.70
C GLY A 30 -17.06 -27.04 4.91
N LYS A 31 -17.92 -28.07 4.93
CA LYS A 31 -17.92 -29.10 5.98
C LYS A 31 -16.63 -29.90 6.04
N ILE A 32 -16.12 -30.33 4.88
CA ILE A 32 -14.85 -31.07 4.79
C ILE A 32 -13.68 -30.19 5.22
N MET A 33 -13.62 -28.92 4.78
CA MET A 33 -12.49 -28.04 5.11
C MET A 33 -12.42 -27.68 6.60
N PHE A 34 -13.56 -27.44 7.25
CA PHE A 34 -13.57 -26.82 8.59
C PHE A 34 -14.04 -27.73 9.73
N ASP A 35 -14.88 -28.74 9.44
CA ASP A 35 -15.64 -29.48 10.44
C ASP A 35 -15.41 -31.02 10.35
N LEU A 36 -14.35 -31.48 9.67
CA LEU A 36 -14.07 -32.91 9.45
C LEU A 36 -13.90 -33.70 10.76
N ASP A 37 -13.42 -33.04 11.82
CA ASP A 37 -13.26 -33.58 13.17
C ASP A 37 -14.59 -33.90 13.87
N GLN A 38 -15.73 -33.41 13.35
CA GLN A 38 -17.06 -33.82 13.82
C GLN A 38 -17.38 -35.29 13.51
N LEU A 39 -16.64 -35.90 12.58
CA LEU A 39 -16.85 -37.27 12.14
C LEU A 39 -15.86 -38.23 12.84
N PRO A 40 -16.32 -39.39 13.35
CA PRO A 40 -15.43 -40.44 13.80
C PRO A 40 -14.46 -40.86 12.69
N ALA A 41 -13.20 -41.18 13.04
CA ALA A 41 -12.16 -41.55 12.06
C ALA A 41 -12.61 -42.67 11.09
N GLU A 42 -13.39 -43.63 11.56
CA GLU A 42 -13.94 -44.73 10.76
C GLU A 42 -14.92 -44.24 9.68
N SER A 43 -15.70 -43.19 9.96
CA SER A 43 -16.67 -42.63 9.02
C SER A 43 -16.06 -41.74 7.95
N VAL A 44 -14.81 -41.29 8.14
CA VAL A 44 -14.08 -40.49 7.15
C VAL A 44 -13.76 -41.31 5.89
N HIS A 45 -13.46 -42.61 6.05
CA HIS A 45 -13.31 -43.52 4.91
C HIS A 45 -14.61 -43.69 4.12
N ALA A 46 -15.75 -43.83 4.82
CA ALA A 46 -17.06 -43.90 4.18
C ALA A 46 -17.43 -42.59 3.46
N LEU A 47 -17.06 -41.44 4.04
CA LEU A 47 -17.25 -40.13 3.41
C LEU A 47 -16.43 -40.03 2.11
N ARG A 48 -15.15 -40.43 2.12
CA ARG A 48 -14.30 -40.47 0.92
C ARG A 48 -14.97 -41.27 -0.20
N ASP A 49 -15.40 -42.49 0.11
CA ASP A 49 -16.01 -43.37 -0.88
C ASP A 49 -17.34 -42.79 -1.41
N SER A 50 -18.10 -42.13 -0.54
CA SER A 50 -19.35 -41.45 -0.90
C SER A 50 -19.13 -40.25 -1.83
N VAL A 51 -18.18 -39.36 -1.52
CA VAL A 51 -17.82 -38.22 -2.39
C VAL A 51 -17.30 -38.70 -3.74
N MET A 52 -16.52 -39.78 -3.74
CA MET A 52 -16.03 -40.39 -4.98
C MET A 52 -17.17 -40.96 -5.84
N ASN A 53 -18.14 -41.64 -5.23
CA ASN A 53 -19.34 -42.12 -5.93
C ASN A 53 -20.18 -40.97 -6.49
N LEU A 54 -20.30 -39.86 -5.75
CA LEU A 54 -20.94 -38.65 -6.24
C LEU A 54 -20.19 -38.08 -7.45
N LEU A 55 -18.86 -37.99 -7.40
CA LEU A 55 -18.08 -37.50 -8.53
C LEU A 55 -18.28 -38.37 -9.78
N VAL A 56 -18.33 -39.70 -9.64
CA VAL A 56 -18.63 -40.63 -10.74
C VAL A 56 -20.04 -40.39 -11.30
N ALA A 57 -21.04 -40.22 -10.43
CA ALA A 57 -22.42 -39.94 -10.86
C ALA A 57 -22.54 -38.61 -11.61
N PHE A 58 -21.76 -37.60 -11.21
CA PHE A 58 -21.73 -36.28 -11.84
C PHE A 58 -20.65 -36.14 -12.93
N ALA A 59 -19.97 -37.20 -13.34
CA ALA A 59 -18.87 -37.14 -14.31
C ALA A 59 -19.29 -36.58 -15.69
N SER A 60 -20.56 -36.79 -16.08
CA SER A 60 -21.18 -36.18 -17.26
C SER A 60 -22.18 -35.06 -16.92
N GLY A 61 -22.19 -34.61 -15.67
CA GLY A 61 -23.09 -33.58 -15.13
C GLY A 61 -22.58 -32.13 -15.30
N PRO A 62 -23.23 -31.16 -14.63
CA PRO A 62 -22.84 -29.76 -14.71
C PRO A 62 -21.44 -29.48 -14.16
N ARG A 63 -20.60 -28.79 -14.93
CA ARG A 63 -19.20 -28.45 -14.57
C ARG A 63 -19.04 -27.85 -13.17
N PRO A 64 -19.86 -26.87 -12.73
CA PRO A 64 -19.68 -26.28 -11.39
C PRO A 64 -19.79 -27.31 -10.26
N ILE A 65 -20.66 -28.32 -10.39
CA ILE A 65 -20.82 -29.37 -9.39
C ILE A 65 -19.59 -30.31 -9.41
N GLN A 66 -19.09 -30.65 -10.60
CA GLN A 66 -17.86 -31.45 -10.75
C GLN A 66 -16.67 -30.80 -10.08
N THR A 67 -16.43 -29.51 -10.35
CA THR A 67 -15.35 -28.73 -9.75
C THR A 67 -15.46 -28.72 -8.22
N GLN A 68 -16.64 -28.46 -7.66
CA GLN A 68 -16.82 -28.49 -6.19
C GLN A 68 -16.57 -29.87 -5.57
N LEU A 69 -16.99 -30.95 -6.23
CA LEU A 69 -16.72 -32.31 -5.77
C LEU A 69 -15.23 -32.68 -5.88
N CYS A 70 -14.53 -32.21 -6.91
CA CYS A 70 -13.08 -32.35 -7.02
C CYS A 70 -12.36 -31.62 -5.89
N VAL A 71 -12.79 -30.40 -5.55
CA VAL A 71 -12.26 -29.65 -4.40
C VAL A 71 -12.53 -30.38 -3.07
N CYS A 72 -13.73 -30.95 -2.88
CA CYS A 72 -14.04 -31.80 -1.73
C CYS A 72 -13.06 -32.97 -1.59
N LEU A 73 -12.76 -33.67 -2.70
CA LEU A 73 -11.81 -34.79 -2.70
C LEU A 73 -10.38 -34.33 -2.47
N ALA A 74 -9.95 -33.22 -3.06
CA ALA A 74 -8.62 -32.65 -2.83
C ALA A 74 -8.45 -32.24 -1.35
N SER A 75 -9.46 -31.56 -0.78
CA SER A 75 -9.48 -31.19 0.65
C SER A 75 -9.47 -32.40 1.59
N LEU A 76 -10.18 -33.49 1.23
CA LEU A 76 -10.12 -34.75 1.96
C LEU A 76 -8.75 -35.41 1.82
N ALA A 77 -8.17 -35.42 0.61
CA ALA A 77 -6.85 -35.96 0.38
C ALA A 77 -5.81 -35.24 1.22
N ILE A 78 -5.85 -33.91 1.33
CA ILE A 78 -4.93 -33.15 2.18
C ILE A 78 -5.08 -33.55 3.65
N GLN A 79 -6.31 -33.62 4.17
CA GLN A 79 -6.57 -33.89 5.60
C GLN A 79 -6.44 -35.37 6.02
N MET A 80 -6.69 -36.31 5.13
CA MET A 80 -6.58 -37.75 5.39
C MET A 80 -5.13 -38.20 5.22
N THR A 81 -4.29 -37.95 6.21
CA THR A 81 -2.84 -38.28 6.18
C THR A 81 -2.55 -39.77 5.96
N GLY A 82 -3.50 -40.67 6.23
CA GLY A 82 -3.41 -42.10 5.94
C GLY A 82 -3.73 -42.50 4.49
N TRP A 83 -4.29 -41.61 3.68
CA TRP A 83 -4.62 -41.88 2.27
C TRP A 83 -3.42 -41.54 1.38
N LYS A 84 -2.70 -42.59 0.97
CA LYS A 84 -1.43 -42.49 0.22
C LYS A 84 -1.60 -42.71 -1.28
N ASP A 85 -2.61 -43.45 -1.70
CA ASP A 85 -2.87 -43.85 -3.09
C ASP A 85 -3.98 -43.02 -3.76
N VAL A 86 -4.00 -41.71 -3.51
CA VAL A 86 -5.09 -40.78 -3.92
C VAL A 86 -5.31 -40.81 -5.43
N LEU A 87 -4.28 -40.54 -6.23
CA LEU A 87 -4.40 -40.48 -7.68
C LEU A 87 -4.82 -41.82 -8.30
N ALA A 88 -4.24 -42.92 -7.82
CA ALA A 88 -4.59 -44.26 -8.28
C ALA A 88 -6.06 -44.60 -7.96
N THR A 89 -6.52 -44.25 -6.76
CA THR A 89 -7.91 -44.48 -6.32
C THR A 89 -8.90 -43.68 -7.17
N VAL A 90 -8.66 -42.37 -7.34
CA VAL A 90 -9.54 -41.47 -8.11
C VAL A 90 -9.54 -41.84 -9.59
N GLY A 91 -8.36 -42.11 -10.17
CA GLY A 91 -8.24 -42.53 -11.57
C GLY A 91 -8.96 -43.86 -11.85
N SER A 92 -8.86 -44.83 -10.94
CA SER A 92 -9.58 -46.12 -11.05
C SER A 92 -11.10 -45.94 -10.96
N ALA A 93 -11.58 -45.06 -10.09
CA ALA A 93 -13.01 -44.83 -9.89
C ALA A 93 -13.68 -44.15 -11.09
N LEU A 94 -13.01 -43.18 -11.73
CA LEU A 94 -13.54 -42.47 -12.89
C LEU A 94 -13.40 -43.28 -14.20
N GLY A 95 -12.39 -44.16 -14.29
CA GLY A 95 -12.17 -45.03 -15.44
C GLY A 95 -11.82 -44.28 -16.75
N SER A 96 -11.73 -45.01 -17.86
CA SER A 96 -11.30 -44.44 -19.16
C SER A 96 -12.34 -43.55 -19.85
N ASN A 97 -13.61 -43.58 -19.40
CA ASN A 97 -14.71 -42.88 -20.07
C ASN A 97 -14.98 -41.47 -19.49
N ALA A 98 -14.31 -41.08 -18.40
CA ALA A 98 -14.48 -39.79 -17.73
C ALA A 98 -13.18 -38.98 -17.69
N GLY A 99 -12.41 -38.99 -18.78
CA GLY A 99 -11.10 -38.34 -18.88
C GLY A 99 -11.11 -36.85 -18.51
N ASP A 100 -12.15 -36.11 -18.90
CA ASP A 100 -12.28 -34.69 -18.59
C ASP A 100 -12.51 -34.39 -17.10
N CYS A 101 -13.08 -35.34 -16.35
CA CYS A 101 -13.28 -35.23 -14.91
C CYS A 101 -11.97 -35.54 -14.16
N VAL A 102 -11.17 -36.47 -14.69
CA VAL A 102 -9.82 -36.76 -14.17
C VAL A 102 -8.92 -35.54 -14.35
N LEU A 103 -8.94 -34.89 -15.52
CA LEU A 103 -8.18 -33.66 -15.78
C LEU A 103 -8.60 -32.52 -14.84
N GLU A 104 -9.90 -32.35 -14.57
CA GLU A 104 -10.40 -31.34 -13.64
C GLU A 104 -9.90 -31.61 -12.20
N PHE A 105 -9.94 -32.87 -11.73
CA PHE A 105 -9.39 -33.22 -10.42
C PHE A 105 -7.88 -32.99 -10.33
N LEU A 106 -7.14 -33.40 -11.37
CA LEU A 106 -5.70 -33.18 -11.43
C LEU A 106 -5.36 -31.68 -11.46
N LYS A 107 -6.12 -30.85 -12.17
CA LYS A 107 -5.94 -29.38 -12.16
C LYS A 107 -6.11 -28.81 -10.74
N ILE A 108 -7.15 -29.21 -10.04
CA ILE A 108 -7.54 -28.64 -8.73
C ILE A 108 -6.61 -29.09 -7.59
N LEU A 109 -6.01 -30.28 -7.69
CA LEU A 109 -5.22 -30.84 -6.60
C LEU A 109 -4.00 -29.97 -6.23
N PRO A 110 -3.12 -29.55 -7.16
CA PRO A 110 -2.03 -28.61 -6.85
C PRO A 110 -2.52 -27.27 -6.33
N GLU A 111 -3.61 -26.73 -6.90
CA GLU A 111 -4.21 -25.46 -6.47
C GLU A 111 -4.62 -25.52 -4.98
N GLU A 112 -5.35 -26.57 -4.57
CA GLU A 112 -5.81 -26.73 -3.20
C GLU A 112 -4.69 -27.09 -2.21
N VAL A 113 -3.67 -27.85 -2.62
CA VAL A 113 -2.52 -28.16 -1.75
C VAL A 113 -1.70 -26.90 -1.47
N THR A 114 -1.54 -26.06 -2.48
CA THR A 114 -0.58 -24.95 -2.43
C THR A 114 -1.21 -23.64 -1.94
N GLU A 115 -2.47 -23.38 -2.31
CA GLU A 115 -3.22 -22.20 -1.90
C GLU A 115 -4.10 -22.46 -0.66
N GLY A 116 -4.38 -23.73 -0.33
CA GLY A 116 -5.32 -24.17 0.71
C GLY A 116 -4.85 -24.04 2.16
N ARG A 117 -4.28 -22.89 2.55
CA ARG A 117 -3.95 -22.55 3.97
C ARG A 117 -5.18 -22.44 4.89
N LYS A 118 -6.37 -22.78 4.40
CA LYS A 118 -7.65 -22.85 5.14
C LYS A 118 -7.82 -24.16 5.91
N ILE A 119 -6.98 -25.16 5.65
CA ILE A 119 -7.06 -26.51 6.25
C ILE A 119 -6.35 -26.56 7.62
N ASN A 120 -6.93 -27.29 8.58
CA ASN A 120 -6.48 -27.40 9.97
C ASN A 120 -5.35 -28.43 10.21
N LEU A 121 -4.26 -28.32 9.44
CA LEU A 121 -3.04 -29.12 9.62
C LEU A 121 -1.88 -28.26 10.13
N SER A 122 -0.89 -28.88 10.78
CA SER A 122 0.36 -28.20 11.13
C SER A 122 1.19 -27.91 9.87
N GLU A 123 2.12 -26.96 9.94
CA GLU A 123 3.02 -26.65 8.81
C GLU A 123 3.86 -27.87 8.41
N ASP A 124 4.37 -28.62 9.38
CA ASP A 124 5.11 -29.86 9.15
C ASP A 124 4.27 -30.92 8.41
N ASP A 125 3.00 -31.10 8.81
CA ASP A 125 2.09 -32.03 8.14
C ASP A 125 1.78 -31.59 6.71
N LEU A 126 1.60 -30.29 6.46
CA LEU A 126 1.33 -29.75 5.12
C LEU A 126 2.52 -29.94 4.17
N ILE A 127 3.75 -29.77 4.66
CA ILE A 127 4.97 -30.05 3.87
C ILE A 127 5.01 -31.52 3.45
N ILE A 128 4.74 -32.43 4.39
CA ILE A 128 4.68 -33.87 4.10
C ILE A 128 3.58 -34.17 3.09
N ARG A 129 2.40 -33.58 3.23
CA ARG A 129 1.29 -33.79 2.29
C ARG A 129 1.57 -33.22 0.90
N THR A 130 2.27 -32.10 0.81
CA THR A 130 2.66 -31.51 -0.48
C THR A 130 3.54 -32.48 -1.25
N LYS A 131 4.56 -33.03 -0.59
CA LYS A 131 5.42 -34.05 -1.19
C LYS A 131 4.64 -35.29 -1.64
N GLU A 132 3.81 -35.85 -0.77
CA GLU A 132 3.09 -37.10 -1.04
C GLU A 132 2.01 -36.97 -2.12
N LEU A 133 1.38 -35.79 -2.23
CA LEU A 133 0.30 -35.55 -3.20
C LEU A 133 0.82 -35.04 -4.54
N LEU A 134 1.89 -34.25 -4.54
CA LEU A 134 2.39 -33.56 -5.72
C LEU A 134 3.73 -34.14 -6.20
N GLU A 135 4.82 -33.92 -5.46
CA GLU A 135 6.19 -34.29 -5.88
C GLU A 135 6.31 -35.77 -6.25
N ASP A 136 5.83 -36.66 -5.38
CA ASP A 136 5.93 -38.12 -5.58
C ASP A 136 5.07 -38.62 -6.75
N ASN A 137 4.08 -37.83 -7.19
CA ASN A 137 3.13 -38.19 -8.24
C ASN A 137 3.39 -37.48 -9.59
N ALA A 138 4.29 -36.50 -9.64
CA ALA A 138 4.50 -35.65 -10.82
C ALA A 138 4.83 -36.44 -12.10
N GLU A 139 5.65 -37.48 -12.01
CA GLU A 139 6.01 -38.33 -13.15
C GLU A 139 4.83 -39.15 -13.68
N GLN A 140 3.99 -39.67 -12.79
CA GLN A 140 2.79 -40.41 -13.18
C GLN A 140 1.79 -39.49 -13.90
N VAL A 141 1.59 -38.28 -13.38
CA VAL A 141 0.69 -37.29 -14.01
C VAL A 141 1.21 -36.88 -15.38
N MET A 142 2.52 -36.64 -15.52
CA MET A 142 3.13 -36.35 -16.81
C MET A 142 2.85 -37.45 -17.85
N HIS A 143 3.02 -38.72 -17.48
CA HIS A 143 2.72 -39.84 -18.37
C HIS A 143 1.23 -39.90 -18.77
N LEU A 144 0.32 -39.63 -17.83
CA LEU A 144 -1.12 -39.56 -18.12
C LEU A 144 -1.46 -38.44 -19.10
N LEU A 145 -0.86 -37.25 -18.93
CA LEU A 145 -1.08 -36.12 -19.84
C LEU A 145 -0.57 -36.42 -21.26
N ILE A 146 0.61 -37.05 -21.37
CA ILE A 146 1.15 -37.48 -22.68
C ILE A 146 0.23 -38.54 -23.32
N GLN A 147 -0.21 -39.53 -22.55
CA GLN A 147 -1.10 -40.56 -23.06
C GLN A 147 -2.44 -39.97 -23.52
N TYR A 148 -3.00 -39.04 -22.76
CA TYR A 148 -4.24 -38.35 -23.12
C TYR A 148 -4.07 -37.56 -24.43
N ALA A 149 -2.99 -36.79 -24.56
CA ALA A 149 -2.64 -36.06 -25.77
C ALA A 149 -2.48 -36.99 -27.00
N GLN A 150 -1.86 -38.16 -26.83
CA GLN A 150 -1.62 -39.13 -27.91
C GLN A 150 -2.83 -40.01 -28.24
N SER A 151 -3.73 -40.23 -27.28
CA SER A 151 -4.95 -41.05 -27.46
C SER A 151 -6.02 -40.34 -28.31
N SER A 152 -5.89 -39.03 -28.47
CA SER A 152 -6.74 -38.23 -29.35
C SER A 152 -6.45 -38.57 -30.82
N PRO A 153 -7.48 -38.77 -31.66
CA PRO A 153 -7.31 -39.30 -33.03
C PRO A 153 -6.46 -38.41 -33.95
N THR A 154 -6.33 -37.13 -33.63
CA THR A 154 -5.39 -36.21 -34.28
C THR A 154 -4.78 -35.23 -33.27
N LEU A 155 -3.59 -34.72 -33.56
CA LEU A 155 -2.97 -33.64 -32.77
C LEU A 155 -3.84 -32.36 -32.75
N ALA A 156 -4.73 -32.19 -33.74
CA ALA A 156 -5.74 -31.12 -33.74
C ALA A 156 -6.82 -31.30 -32.66
N THR A 157 -7.27 -32.53 -32.37
CA THR A 157 -8.29 -32.78 -31.34
C THR A 157 -7.76 -32.64 -29.91
N ALA A 158 -6.46 -32.82 -29.70
CA ALA A 158 -5.83 -32.59 -28.40
C ALA A 158 -5.60 -31.09 -28.14
N SER A 159 -5.19 -30.34 -29.17
CA SER A 159 -4.95 -28.90 -29.07
C SER A 159 -6.22 -28.06 -28.91
N THR A 160 -7.40 -28.63 -29.17
CA THR A 160 -8.71 -27.98 -29.00
C THR A 160 -9.33 -28.21 -27.60
N ASN A 161 -8.61 -28.87 -26.68
CA ASN A 161 -9.12 -29.16 -25.33
C ASN A 161 -8.47 -28.27 -24.27
N PRO A 162 -9.12 -27.17 -23.83
CA PRO A 162 -8.56 -26.25 -22.84
C PRO A 162 -8.33 -26.91 -21.47
N ARG A 163 -9.07 -27.99 -21.12
CA ARG A 163 -8.88 -28.69 -19.83
C ARG A 163 -7.54 -29.40 -19.75
N LEU A 164 -7.05 -29.90 -20.89
CA LEU A 164 -5.74 -30.52 -20.96
C LEU A 164 -4.64 -29.48 -20.70
N LEU A 165 -4.75 -28.30 -21.33
CA LEU A 165 -3.80 -27.19 -21.18
C LEU A 165 -3.80 -26.65 -19.76
N ASP A 166 -4.97 -26.36 -19.18
CA ASP A 166 -5.12 -25.95 -17.78
C ASP A 166 -4.49 -26.95 -16.81
N CYS A 167 -4.70 -28.25 -17.04
CA CYS A 167 -4.12 -29.30 -16.21
C CYS A 167 -2.59 -29.35 -16.36
N ILE A 168 -2.05 -29.19 -17.57
CA ILE A 168 -0.60 -29.10 -17.77
C ILE A 168 -0.07 -27.88 -17.00
N THR A 169 -0.68 -26.71 -17.15
CA THR A 169 -0.30 -25.46 -16.48
C THR A 169 -0.25 -25.62 -14.96
N SER A 170 -1.30 -26.17 -14.34
CA SER A 170 -1.36 -26.36 -12.87
C SER A 170 -0.23 -27.25 -12.33
N TRP A 171 0.22 -28.23 -13.12
CA TRP A 171 1.31 -29.14 -12.74
C TRP A 171 2.71 -28.66 -13.13
N MET A 172 2.87 -27.57 -13.89
CA MET A 172 4.20 -27.06 -14.29
C MET A 172 5.07 -26.70 -13.08
N ARG A 173 4.47 -26.28 -11.96
CA ARG A 173 5.21 -26.01 -10.71
C ARG A 173 5.96 -27.23 -10.18
N GLU A 174 5.41 -28.41 -10.39
CA GLU A 174 5.89 -29.68 -9.83
C GLU A 174 6.65 -30.52 -10.88
N ILE A 175 6.37 -30.29 -12.16
CA ILE A 175 7.01 -30.97 -13.30
C ILE A 175 8.09 -30.06 -13.88
N PRO A 176 9.37 -30.46 -13.90
CA PRO A 176 10.43 -29.65 -14.48
C PRO A 176 10.16 -29.24 -15.94
N ALA A 177 10.33 -27.96 -16.26
CA ALA A 177 10.10 -27.41 -17.59
C ALA A 177 10.79 -28.18 -18.74
N SER A 178 12.00 -28.70 -18.50
CA SER A 178 12.74 -29.50 -19.48
C SER A 178 11.97 -30.73 -19.94
N LYS A 179 11.31 -31.43 -19.01
CA LYS A 179 10.50 -32.62 -19.31
C LYS A 179 9.30 -32.29 -20.18
N ILE A 180 8.68 -31.12 -19.99
CA ILE A 180 7.55 -30.67 -20.82
C ILE A 180 8.02 -30.33 -22.23
N VAL A 181 9.13 -29.60 -22.35
CA VAL A 181 9.71 -29.17 -23.64
C VAL A 181 10.22 -30.34 -24.47
N ASP A 182 10.80 -31.37 -23.83
CA ASP A 182 11.25 -32.59 -24.51
C ASP A 182 10.10 -33.54 -24.88
N SER A 183 8.87 -33.24 -24.46
CA SER A 183 7.69 -34.08 -24.70
C SER A 183 6.81 -33.57 -25.84
N PRO A 184 5.92 -34.41 -26.40
CA PRO A 184 4.93 -34.00 -27.39
C PRO A 184 3.92 -32.95 -26.89
N LEU A 185 3.87 -32.68 -25.58
CA LEU A 185 2.95 -31.70 -25.00
C LEU A 185 3.26 -30.29 -25.49
N LEU A 186 4.53 -29.94 -25.71
CA LEU A 186 4.91 -28.63 -26.23
C LEU A 186 4.29 -28.37 -27.62
N ASP A 187 4.34 -29.35 -28.53
CA ASP A 187 3.73 -29.20 -29.85
C ASP A 187 2.20 -29.08 -29.77
N VAL A 188 1.56 -29.71 -28.77
CA VAL A 188 0.11 -29.55 -28.51
C VAL A 188 -0.21 -28.12 -28.02
N ILE A 189 0.56 -27.61 -27.07
CA ILE A 189 0.40 -26.25 -26.54
C ILE A 189 0.61 -25.21 -27.65
N VAL A 190 1.68 -25.33 -28.43
CA VAL A 190 1.97 -24.37 -29.52
C VAL A 190 0.89 -24.39 -30.60
N LYS A 191 0.38 -25.57 -30.96
CA LYS A 191 -0.70 -25.66 -31.94
C LYS A 191 -2.04 -25.14 -31.41
N ALA A 192 -2.28 -25.21 -30.10
CA ALA A 192 -3.50 -24.67 -29.50
C ALA A 192 -3.63 -23.14 -29.68
N LEU A 193 -2.54 -22.43 -30.01
CA LEU A 193 -2.58 -21.03 -30.40
C LEU A 193 -3.26 -20.76 -31.77
N ASP A 194 -3.59 -21.80 -32.53
CA ASP A 194 -4.34 -21.69 -33.80
C ASP A 194 -5.85 -21.95 -33.61
N ASP A 195 -6.32 -22.18 -32.39
CA ASP A 195 -7.72 -22.50 -32.06
C ASP A 195 -8.32 -21.49 -31.07
N ASP A 196 -9.40 -20.81 -31.46
CA ASP A 196 -10.03 -19.74 -30.66
C ASP A 196 -10.47 -20.20 -29.26
N VAL A 197 -10.93 -21.46 -29.12
CA VAL A 197 -11.44 -21.99 -27.84
C VAL A 197 -10.31 -22.26 -26.85
N SER A 198 -9.14 -22.65 -27.35
CA SER A 198 -7.99 -23.09 -26.55
C SER A 198 -6.88 -22.05 -26.46
N PHE A 199 -7.00 -20.95 -27.22
CA PHE A 199 -6.00 -19.90 -27.33
C PHE A 199 -5.55 -19.35 -25.97
N GLU A 200 -6.48 -18.89 -25.12
CA GLU A 200 -6.13 -18.29 -23.82
C GLU A 200 -5.43 -19.29 -22.88
N ALA A 201 -5.88 -20.54 -22.88
CA ALA A 201 -5.26 -21.61 -22.09
C ALA A 201 -3.84 -21.92 -22.59
N ALA A 202 -3.63 -21.88 -23.91
CA ALA A 202 -2.32 -22.06 -24.53
C ALA A 202 -1.36 -20.88 -24.22
N VAL A 203 -1.87 -19.65 -24.25
CA VAL A 203 -1.13 -18.45 -23.83
C VAL A 203 -0.67 -18.59 -22.38
N GLU A 204 -1.57 -18.95 -21.46
CA GLU A 204 -1.22 -19.14 -20.04
C GLU A 204 -0.20 -20.27 -19.84
N SER A 205 -0.32 -21.40 -20.55
CA SER A 205 0.66 -22.49 -20.49
C SER A 205 2.06 -22.03 -20.92
N LEU A 206 2.18 -21.31 -22.03
CA LEU A 206 3.48 -20.82 -22.52
C LEU A 206 4.06 -19.74 -21.61
N CYS A 207 3.24 -18.81 -21.14
CA CYS A 207 3.64 -17.79 -20.16
C CYS A 207 4.17 -18.43 -18.87
N THR A 208 3.50 -19.45 -18.35
CA THR A 208 3.97 -20.23 -17.19
C THR A 208 5.31 -20.89 -17.46
N LEU A 209 5.49 -21.50 -18.63
CA LEU A 209 6.75 -22.10 -19.03
C LEU A 209 7.88 -21.05 -19.14
N TYR A 210 7.60 -19.85 -19.65
CA TYR A 210 8.59 -18.77 -19.68
C TYR A 210 8.99 -18.34 -18.26
N ARG A 211 8.02 -18.17 -17.36
CA ARG A 211 8.27 -17.80 -15.95
C ARG A 211 9.16 -18.81 -15.23
N ASP A 212 9.02 -20.10 -15.51
CA ASP A 212 9.88 -21.15 -14.96
C ASP A 212 11.33 -21.10 -15.48
N THR A 213 11.56 -20.44 -16.63
CA THR A 213 12.90 -20.28 -17.24
C THR A 213 13.62 -18.99 -16.84
N ARG A 214 13.16 -18.28 -15.79
CA ARG A 214 13.78 -17.04 -15.28
C ARG A 214 15.22 -17.22 -14.82
N GLU A 215 15.57 -18.39 -14.29
CA GLU A 215 16.96 -18.77 -14.02
C GLU A 215 17.65 -19.18 -15.32
N VAL A 216 18.08 -18.15 -16.07
CA VAL A 216 18.52 -18.28 -17.47
C VAL A 216 19.77 -19.14 -17.64
N ASP A 217 20.65 -19.20 -16.65
CA ASP A 217 21.90 -19.97 -16.71
C ASP A 217 21.62 -21.48 -16.65
N ASP A 218 20.66 -21.91 -15.81
CA ASP A 218 20.24 -23.32 -15.71
C ASP A 218 19.28 -23.71 -16.84
N SER A 219 18.49 -22.76 -17.34
CA SER A 219 17.42 -23.00 -18.31
C SER A 219 17.84 -22.80 -19.77
N LEU A 220 19.10 -22.46 -20.05
CA LEU A 220 19.56 -22.10 -21.39
C LEU A 220 19.19 -23.10 -22.51
N PRO A 221 19.31 -24.43 -22.33
CA PRO A 221 18.92 -25.40 -23.36
C PRO A 221 17.41 -25.35 -23.69
N ILE A 222 16.59 -25.09 -22.68
CA ILE A 222 15.14 -24.96 -22.81
C ILE A 222 14.83 -23.69 -23.60
N ILE A 223 15.46 -22.57 -23.24
CA ILE A 223 15.31 -21.27 -23.90
C ILE A 223 15.72 -21.36 -25.38
N GLN A 224 16.79 -22.09 -25.70
CA GLN A 224 17.22 -22.32 -27.09
C GLN A 224 16.18 -23.06 -27.94
N THR A 225 15.31 -23.86 -27.32
CA THR A 225 14.22 -24.56 -27.99
C THR A 225 12.97 -23.67 -28.11
N LEU A 226 12.66 -22.89 -27.07
CA LEU A 226 11.48 -22.03 -27.02
C LEU A 226 11.62 -20.76 -27.87
N TYR A 227 12.80 -20.15 -27.90
CA TYR A 227 13.02 -18.87 -28.57
C TYR A 227 12.66 -18.89 -30.07
N PRO A 228 13.10 -19.87 -30.88
CA PRO A 228 12.71 -19.92 -32.30
C PRO A 228 11.20 -20.11 -32.51
N ARG A 229 10.53 -20.84 -31.60
CA ARG A 229 9.08 -21.06 -31.64
C ARG A 229 8.33 -19.75 -31.36
N LEU A 230 8.74 -19.00 -30.34
CA LEU A 230 8.19 -17.67 -30.07
C LEU A 230 8.38 -16.74 -31.27
N MET A 231 9.60 -16.68 -31.83
CA MET A 231 9.88 -15.79 -32.97
C MET A 231 9.09 -16.16 -34.23
N SER A 232 8.69 -17.42 -34.40
CA SER A 232 7.80 -17.84 -35.49
C SER A 232 6.39 -17.24 -35.41
N LEU A 233 5.97 -16.78 -34.23
CA LEU A 233 4.68 -16.13 -33.99
C LEU A 233 4.70 -14.62 -34.30
N ARG A 234 5.89 -14.02 -34.53
CA ARG A 234 6.01 -12.57 -34.77
C ARG A 234 5.11 -12.06 -35.91
N PRO A 235 4.93 -12.76 -37.05
CA PRO A 235 4.00 -12.32 -38.10
C PRO A 235 2.55 -12.18 -37.62
N LYS A 236 2.12 -12.98 -36.63
CA LYS A 236 0.75 -12.90 -36.10
C LYS A 236 0.46 -11.57 -35.38
N ILE A 237 1.48 -10.83 -34.92
CA ILE A 237 1.30 -9.48 -34.36
C ILE A 237 0.65 -8.55 -35.40
N ALA A 238 1.18 -8.58 -36.62
CA ALA A 238 0.68 -7.78 -37.72
C ALA A 238 -0.70 -8.24 -38.17
N GLU A 239 -0.89 -9.55 -38.31
CA GLU A 239 -2.15 -10.17 -38.73
C GLU A 239 -3.29 -9.85 -37.77
N ALA A 240 -3.09 -10.02 -36.46
CA ALA A 240 -4.12 -9.74 -35.45
C ALA A 240 -4.46 -8.24 -35.38
N ALA A 241 -3.46 -7.36 -35.49
CA ALA A 241 -3.69 -5.92 -35.51
C ALA A 241 -4.46 -5.44 -36.76
N GLU A 242 -4.16 -6.01 -37.93
CA GLU A 242 -4.82 -5.69 -39.21
C GLU A 242 -6.22 -6.30 -39.31
N ALA A 243 -6.47 -7.42 -38.61
CA ALA A 243 -7.77 -8.05 -38.49
C ALA A 243 -8.67 -7.42 -37.42
N GLU A 244 -8.16 -6.46 -36.63
CA GLU A 244 -8.85 -5.87 -35.48
C GLU A 244 -9.30 -6.92 -34.44
N ASP A 245 -8.51 -7.99 -34.29
CA ASP A 245 -8.75 -9.05 -33.29
C ASP A 245 -8.02 -8.72 -31.98
N THR A 246 -8.74 -8.07 -31.08
CA THR A 246 -8.23 -7.56 -29.79
C THR A 246 -7.76 -8.68 -28.87
N ASP A 247 -8.48 -9.80 -28.85
CA ASP A 247 -8.19 -10.93 -27.96
C ASP A 247 -6.93 -11.66 -28.41
N ALA A 248 -6.83 -11.95 -29.72
CA ALA A 248 -5.63 -12.55 -30.29
C ALA A 248 -4.41 -11.62 -30.14
N PHE A 249 -4.57 -10.33 -30.44
CA PHE A 249 -3.49 -9.35 -30.33
C PHE A 249 -2.98 -9.21 -28.90
N ARG A 250 -3.89 -9.18 -27.92
CA ARG A 250 -3.56 -9.16 -26.48
C ARG A 250 -2.81 -10.43 -26.07
N GLY A 251 -3.29 -11.61 -26.45
CA GLY A 251 -2.63 -12.87 -26.12
C GLY A 251 -1.23 -13.00 -26.72
N ILE A 252 -1.06 -12.61 -27.99
CA ILE A 252 0.25 -12.60 -28.66
C ILE A 252 1.18 -11.59 -27.99
N THR A 253 0.71 -10.39 -27.67
CA THR A 253 1.49 -9.36 -26.96
C THR A 253 1.97 -9.89 -25.62
N ARG A 254 1.10 -10.58 -24.87
CA ARG A 254 1.43 -11.21 -23.59
C ARG A 254 2.55 -12.24 -23.72
N LEU A 255 2.52 -13.10 -24.74
CA LEU A 255 3.58 -14.09 -25.00
C LEU A 255 4.95 -13.43 -25.20
N PHE A 256 5.02 -12.37 -26.01
CA PHE A 256 6.27 -11.65 -26.25
C PHE A 256 6.76 -10.88 -25.03
N ALA A 257 5.84 -10.24 -24.29
CA ALA A 257 6.17 -9.50 -23.08
C ALA A 257 6.71 -10.42 -21.97
N GLU A 258 6.00 -11.50 -21.63
CA GLU A 258 6.41 -12.41 -20.55
C GLU A 258 7.70 -13.16 -20.89
N ALA A 259 7.92 -13.54 -22.15
CA ALA A 259 9.20 -14.10 -22.59
C ALA A 259 10.35 -13.07 -22.49
N GLY A 260 10.08 -11.82 -22.87
CA GLY A 260 11.02 -10.71 -22.73
C GLY A 260 11.42 -10.49 -21.26
N GLU A 261 10.44 -10.51 -20.36
CA GLU A 261 10.64 -10.39 -18.91
C GLU A 261 11.45 -11.56 -18.36
N ALA A 262 11.09 -12.79 -18.70
CA ALA A 262 11.77 -13.98 -18.22
C ALA A 262 13.24 -14.04 -18.64
N TRP A 263 13.55 -13.60 -19.87
CA TRP A 263 14.89 -13.72 -20.46
C TRP A 263 15.68 -12.41 -20.45
N VAL A 264 15.23 -11.39 -19.72
CA VAL A 264 15.82 -10.05 -19.71
C VAL A 264 17.33 -10.02 -19.45
N VAL A 265 17.82 -10.93 -18.60
CA VAL A 265 19.25 -11.08 -18.31
C VAL A 265 20.02 -11.54 -19.55
N LEU A 266 19.49 -12.48 -20.34
CA LEU A 266 20.09 -12.90 -21.60
C LEU A 266 20.01 -11.81 -22.66
N ILE A 267 18.91 -11.06 -22.72
CA ILE A 267 18.76 -9.91 -23.64
C ILE A 267 19.89 -8.90 -23.40
N ALA A 268 20.24 -8.64 -22.13
CA ALA A 268 21.34 -7.75 -21.77
C ALA A 268 22.74 -8.37 -22.02
N ARG A 269 22.91 -9.69 -21.84
CA ARG A 269 24.20 -10.39 -22.06
C ARG A 269 24.51 -10.65 -23.54
N LEU A 270 23.48 -10.92 -24.36
CA LEU A 270 23.56 -11.33 -25.76
C LEU A 270 22.65 -10.46 -26.64
N PRO A 271 22.94 -9.14 -26.74
CA PRO A 271 22.03 -8.19 -27.38
C PRO A 271 21.83 -8.41 -28.88
N SER A 272 22.81 -9.00 -29.59
CA SER A 272 22.68 -9.33 -31.02
C SER A 272 21.64 -10.43 -31.25
N ASP A 273 21.66 -11.45 -30.39
CA ASP A 273 20.92 -12.69 -30.60
C ASP A 273 19.45 -12.51 -30.22
N PHE A 274 19.19 -11.73 -29.17
CA PHE A 274 17.84 -11.45 -28.68
C PHE A 274 17.22 -10.16 -29.22
N ARG A 275 17.91 -9.42 -30.11
CA ARG A 275 17.38 -8.18 -30.68
C ARG A 275 16.00 -8.36 -31.32
N GLY A 276 15.79 -9.49 -32.01
CA GLY A 276 14.52 -9.79 -32.65
C GLY A 276 13.33 -9.82 -31.68
N LEU A 277 13.56 -10.21 -30.41
CA LEU A 277 12.53 -10.23 -29.37
C LEU A 277 12.21 -8.82 -28.89
N VAL A 278 13.22 -7.99 -28.62
CA VAL A 278 13.01 -6.59 -28.20
C VAL A 278 12.28 -5.81 -29.30
N GLU A 279 12.63 -6.05 -30.56
CA GLU A 279 11.94 -5.45 -31.71
C GLU A 279 10.50 -5.95 -31.87
N ALA A 280 10.23 -7.22 -31.57
CA ALA A 280 8.87 -7.77 -31.58
C ALA A 280 8.00 -7.13 -30.48
N VAL A 281 8.54 -6.95 -29.27
CA VAL A 281 7.82 -6.23 -28.20
C VAL A 281 7.55 -4.78 -28.58
N LEU A 282 8.52 -4.08 -29.18
CA LEU A 282 8.31 -2.73 -29.72
C LEU A 282 7.23 -2.71 -30.82
N GLU A 283 7.20 -3.73 -31.67
CA GLU A 283 6.18 -3.87 -32.72
C GLU A 283 4.78 -4.04 -32.13
N CYS A 284 4.63 -4.82 -31.05
CA CYS A 284 3.37 -4.90 -30.29
C CYS A 284 2.96 -3.52 -29.77
N CYS A 285 3.90 -2.74 -29.19
CA CYS A 285 3.58 -1.38 -28.74
C CYS A 285 3.14 -0.47 -29.90
N ALA A 286 3.80 -0.56 -31.06
CA ALA A 286 3.57 0.34 -32.19
C ALA A 286 2.25 0.07 -32.93
N ARG A 287 1.79 -1.19 -32.94
CA ARG A 287 0.54 -1.60 -33.62
C ARG A 287 -0.70 -1.57 -32.72
N ASP A 288 -0.55 -1.35 -31.41
CA ASP A 288 -1.66 -1.28 -30.45
C ASP A 288 -2.38 0.08 -30.49
N TRP A 289 -3.19 0.33 -31.51
CA TRP A 289 -3.92 1.59 -31.67
C TRP A 289 -5.07 1.76 -30.65
N GLU A 290 -5.66 0.66 -30.17
CA GLU A 290 -6.69 0.68 -29.12
C GLU A 290 -6.12 0.91 -27.72
N ARG A 291 -4.81 0.73 -27.54
CA ARG A 291 -4.07 0.95 -26.28
C ARG A 291 -4.41 -0.05 -25.18
N ASP A 292 -4.88 -1.24 -25.57
CA ASP A 292 -5.36 -2.27 -24.65
C ASP A 292 -4.31 -3.31 -24.26
N ALA A 293 -3.32 -3.56 -25.13
CA ALA A 293 -2.32 -4.62 -24.93
C ALA A 293 -0.95 -4.09 -24.51
N VAL A 294 -0.59 -2.86 -24.87
CA VAL A 294 0.75 -2.29 -24.67
C VAL A 294 1.13 -2.14 -23.20
N SER A 295 0.14 -2.03 -22.30
CA SER A 295 0.38 -2.04 -20.86
C SER A 295 1.07 -3.33 -20.37
N LEU A 296 0.86 -4.45 -21.07
CA LEU A 296 1.51 -5.73 -20.80
C LEU A 296 3.04 -5.66 -21.03
N THR A 297 3.51 -4.71 -21.85
CA THR A 297 4.93 -4.56 -22.18
C THR A 297 5.71 -3.70 -21.18
N PHE A 298 5.03 -2.99 -20.28
CA PHE A 298 5.68 -1.99 -19.42
C PHE A 298 6.66 -2.61 -18.42
N VAL A 299 6.32 -3.77 -17.85
CA VAL A 299 7.20 -4.50 -16.93
C VAL A 299 8.48 -4.94 -17.65
N PHE A 300 8.36 -5.47 -18.87
CA PHE A 300 9.51 -5.78 -19.72
C PHE A 300 10.44 -4.57 -19.92
N TRP A 301 9.91 -3.40 -20.30
CA TRP A 301 10.75 -2.21 -20.54
C TRP A 301 11.45 -1.73 -19.28
N TYR A 302 10.74 -1.77 -18.14
CA TYR A 302 11.30 -1.44 -16.85
C TYR A 302 12.45 -2.39 -16.48
N GLU A 303 12.22 -3.70 -16.55
CA GLU A 303 13.23 -4.73 -16.25
C GLU A 303 14.44 -4.61 -17.17
N LEU A 304 14.23 -4.49 -18.49
CA LEU A 304 15.33 -4.34 -19.46
C LEU A 304 16.19 -3.12 -19.14
N LYS A 305 15.56 -1.98 -18.81
CA LYS A 305 16.28 -0.77 -18.41
C LYS A 305 17.16 -1.00 -17.20
N GLN A 306 16.71 -1.76 -16.19
CA GLN A 306 17.53 -2.02 -14.98
C GLN A 306 18.88 -2.65 -15.33
N TYR A 307 18.93 -3.46 -16.40
CA TYR A 307 20.18 -4.06 -16.88
C TYR A 307 20.94 -3.12 -17.80
N VAL A 308 20.32 -2.57 -18.85
CA VAL A 308 21.06 -1.77 -19.85
C VAL A 308 21.55 -0.42 -19.32
N ALA A 309 21.00 0.07 -18.20
CA ALA A 309 21.51 1.25 -17.51
C ALA A 309 22.84 0.99 -16.78
N LEU A 310 23.19 -0.27 -16.50
CA LEU A 310 24.44 -0.64 -15.83
C LEU A 310 25.61 -0.58 -16.81
N GLU A 311 26.74 -0.02 -16.38
CA GLU A 311 27.95 0.10 -17.20
C GLU A 311 28.44 -1.24 -17.78
N ARG A 312 28.25 -2.34 -17.03
CA ARG A 312 28.65 -3.69 -17.47
C ARG A 312 27.93 -4.17 -18.74
N TYR A 313 26.79 -3.59 -19.09
CA TYR A 313 25.99 -3.95 -20.28
C TYR A 313 25.93 -2.81 -21.30
N ASN A 314 26.98 -1.98 -21.38
CA ASN A 314 27.03 -0.85 -22.31
C ASN A 314 26.85 -1.28 -23.79
N ASP A 315 27.35 -2.45 -24.18
CA ASP A 315 27.15 -2.96 -25.55
C ASP A 315 25.67 -3.20 -25.86
N ALA A 316 24.90 -3.71 -24.90
CA ALA A 316 23.45 -3.86 -25.02
C ALA A 316 22.75 -2.50 -25.04
N ARG A 317 23.20 -1.54 -24.22
CA ARG A 317 22.70 -0.16 -24.24
C ARG A 317 22.86 0.48 -25.62
N VAL A 318 24.03 0.36 -26.24
CA VAL A 318 24.30 0.89 -27.58
C VAL A 318 23.46 0.16 -28.63
N SER A 319 23.35 -1.17 -28.54
CA SER A 319 22.52 -1.97 -29.46
C SER A 319 21.06 -1.54 -29.41
N PHE A 320 20.48 -1.36 -28.23
CA PHE A 320 19.05 -1.07 -28.08
C PHE A 320 18.70 0.43 -28.10
N ALA A 321 19.68 1.33 -28.19
CA ALA A 321 19.43 2.77 -28.17
C ALA A 321 18.45 3.23 -29.26
N ASP A 322 18.53 2.66 -30.47
CA ASP A 322 17.60 2.99 -31.55
C ASP A 322 16.18 2.48 -31.28
N VAL A 323 16.06 1.32 -30.61
CA VAL A 323 14.78 0.70 -30.23
C VAL A 323 14.10 1.54 -29.15
N PHE A 324 14.81 1.93 -28.09
CA PHE A 324 14.30 2.84 -27.06
C PHE A 324 13.98 4.22 -27.64
N SER A 325 14.75 4.71 -28.60
CA SER A 325 14.44 5.95 -29.32
C SER A 325 13.09 5.87 -30.06
N LYS A 326 12.81 4.75 -30.75
CA LYS A 326 11.50 4.52 -31.38
C LYS A 326 10.38 4.32 -30.36
N LEU A 327 10.69 3.69 -29.23
CA LEU A 327 9.74 3.52 -28.12
C LEU A 327 9.26 4.88 -27.60
N VAL A 328 10.15 5.88 -27.47
CA VAL A 328 9.75 7.25 -27.13
C VAL A 328 8.74 7.80 -28.15
N ASP A 329 9.00 7.63 -29.46
CA ASP A 329 8.08 8.12 -30.49
C ASP A 329 6.70 7.45 -30.40
N VAL A 330 6.66 6.12 -30.17
CA VAL A 330 5.44 5.33 -30.00
C VAL A 330 4.68 5.77 -28.74
N MET A 331 5.37 5.89 -27.61
CA MET A 331 4.74 6.30 -26.34
C MET A 331 4.19 7.72 -26.42
N VAL A 332 4.93 8.67 -27.02
CA VAL A 332 4.41 10.04 -27.22
C VAL A 332 3.20 10.05 -28.14
N LYS A 333 3.15 9.21 -29.17
CA LYS A 333 1.98 9.09 -30.04
C LYS A 333 0.76 8.56 -29.29
N HIS A 334 0.93 7.56 -28.43
CA HIS A 334 -0.18 7.00 -27.64
C HIS A 334 -0.68 7.91 -26.51
N LEU A 335 0.10 8.91 -26.13
CA LEU A 335 -0.33 9.96 -25.18
C LEU A 335 -1.34 10.94 -25.79
N GLU A 336 -1.55 10.93 -27.11
CA GLU A 336 -2.54 11.78 -27.77
C GLU A 336 -3.97 11.45 -27.33
N TYR A 337 -4.73 12.48 -27.01
CA TYR A 337 -6.17 12.34 -26.81
C TYR A 337 -6.84 11.84 -28.09
N PRO A 338 -7.93 11.05 -27.97
CA PRO A 338 -8.73 10.68 -29.14
C PRO A 338 -9.25 11.94 -29.85
N ARG A 339 -9.45 11.82 -31.16
CA ARG A 339 -10.08 12.88 -31.96
C ARG A 339 -11.59 12.70 -31.88
N PRO A 340 -12.37 13.78 -31.69
CA PRO A 340 -13.82 13.68 -31.71
C PRO A 340 -14.29 13.19 -33.07
N GLU A 341 -15.22 12.23 -33.09
CA GLU A 341 -15.93 11.84 -34.31
C GLU A 341 -16.85 12.98 -34.78
N GLU A 342 -17.19 13.02 -36.07
CA GLU A 342 -18.00 14.10 -36.64
C GLU A 342 -19.34 14.25 -35.91
N GLY A 343 -19.48 15.33 -35.13
CA GLY A 343 -20.72 15.66 -34.41
C GLY A 343 -20.67 15.43 -32.89
N GLU A 344 -19.60 14.87 -32.35
CA GLU A 344 -19.42 14.66 -30.91
C GLU A 344 -18.55 15.75 -30.25
N THR A 345 -19.01 16.27 -29.11
CA THR A 345 -18.25 17.25 -28.31
C THR A 345 -17.47 16.61 -27.16
N ASP A 346 -17.81 15.37 -26.80
CA ASP A 346 -17.15 14.60 -25.76
C ASP A 346 -16.10 13.68 -26.38
N LEU A 347 -14.87 13.72 -25.87
CA LEU A 347 -13.74 12.93 -26.39
C LEU A 347 -13.89 11.43 -26.13
N PHE A 348 -14.76 11.05 -25.19
CA PHE A 348 -14.98 9.65 -24.79
C PHE A 348 -16.47 9.26 -24.88
N GLY A 349 -17.30 10.01 -25.60
CA GLY A 349 -18.72 9.67 -25.80
C GLY A 349 -19.55 9.53 -24.50
N GLY A 350 -19.13 10.15 -23.40
CA GLY A 350 -19.74 10.04 -22.07
C GLY A 350 -19.22 8.90 -21.20
N ASP A 351 -18.29 8.08 -21.69
CA ASP A 351 -17.69 6.96 -20.96
C ASP A 351 -16.58 7.45 -20.02
N ARG A 352 -16.95 7.67 -18.76
CA ARG A 352 -16.02 8.10 -17.71
C ARG A 352 -15.02 7.02 -17.32
N GLU A 353 -15.34 5.75 -17.50
CA GLU A 353 -14.43 4.65 -17.18
C GLU A 353 -13.27 4.61 -18.17
N GLN A 354 -13.57 4.81 -19.47
CA GLN A 354 -12.54 4.97 -20.49
C GLN A 354 -11.67 6.22 -20.28
N GLU A 355 -12.27 7.35 -19.88
CA GLU A 355 -11.50 8.55 -19.57
C GLU A 355 -10.54 8.31 -18.39
N GLU A 356 -10.98 7.64 -17.33
CA GLU A 356 -10.14 7.29 -16.17
C GLU A 356 -9.06 6.27 -16.53
N LYS A 357 -9.40 5.23 -17.30
CA LYS A 357 -8.46 4.23 -17.83
C LYS A 357 -7.37 4.93 -18.64
N PHE A 358 -7.74 5.86 -19.52
CA PHE A 358 -6.79 6.65 -20.30
C PHE A 358 -5.88 7.48 -19.41
N ARG A 359 -6.40 8.18 -18.38
CA ARG A 359 -5.57 8.95 -17.44
C ARG A 359 -4.56 8.07 -16.70
N HIS A 360 -4.97 6.92 -16.17
CA HIS A 360 -4.08 5.98 -15.50
C HIS A 360 -2.98 5.50 -16.44
N TYR A 361 -3.38 5.12 -17.65
CA TYR A 361 -2.50 4.64 -18.69
C TYR A 361 -1.43 5.67 -19.11
N ARG A 362 -1.79 6.95 -19.25
CA ARG A 362 -0.82 8.03 -19.53
C ARG A 362 0.24 8.16 -18.43
N HIS A 363 -0.11 7.91 -17.17
CA HIS A 363 0.86 7.91 -16.08
C HIS A 363 1.86 6.76 -16.23
N SER A 364 1.40 5.54 -16.50
CA SER A 364 2.25 4.38 -16.74
C SER A 364 3.17 4.58 -17.96
N MET A 365 2.66 5.16 -19.05
CA MET A 365 3.50 5.54 -20.20
C MET A 365 4.56 6.58 -19.84
N GLY A 366 4.20 7.54 -18.98
CA GLY A 366 5.13 8.50 -18.41
C GLY A 366 6.30 7.84 -17.67
N ASP A 367 6.08 6.69 -17.03
CA ASP A 367 7.15 5.92 -16.40
C ASP A 367 8.05 5.23 -17.43
N VAL A 368 7.48 4.64 -18.49
CA VAL A 368 8.26 4.08 -19.61
C VAL A 368 9.11 5.15 -20.30
N LEU A 369 8.60 6.38 -20.45
CA LEU A 369 9.38 7.50 -20.98
C LEU A 369 10.58 7.87 -20.10
N LYS A 370 10.44 7.81 -18.76
CA LYS A 370 11.56 8.01 -17.84
C LYS A 370 12.58 6.88 -17.97
N ASP A 371 12.11 5.65 -18.15
CA ASP A 371 12.99 4.52 -18.39
C ASP A 371 13.78 4.70 -19.69
N CYS A 372 13.14 5.21 -20.75
CA CYS A 372 13.83 5.59 -21.98
C CYS A 372 14.91 6.65 -21.74
N CYS A 373 14.64 7.69 -20.93
CA CYS A 373 15.64 8.70 -20.57
C CYS A 373 16.89 8.09 -19.92
N ALA A 374 16.75 7.05 -19.10
CA ALA A 374 17.89 6.38 -18.47
C ALA A 374 18.77 5.65 -19.51
N VAL A 375 18.19 5.17 -20.61
CA VAL A 375 18.90 4.41 -21.65
C VAL A 375 19.51 5.34 -22.70
N ILE A 376 18.70 6.17 -23.38
CA ILE A 376 19.18 7.01 -24.49
C ILE A 376 19.67 8.40 -24.06
N GLY A 377 19.45 8.75 -22.79
CA GLY A 377 19.79 10.05 -22.23
C GLY A 377 18.65 11.06 -22.34
N VAL A 378 18.60 11.96 -21.35
CA VAL A 378 17.57 12.99 -21.21
C VAL A 378 17.49 13.89 -22.43
N THR A 379 18.63 14.41 -22.91
CA THR A 379 18.71 15.28 -24.08
C THR A 379 18.06 14.65 -25.31
N GLY A 380 18.29 13.36 -25.56
CA GLY A 380 17.70 12.64 -26.70
C GLY A 380 16.17 12.59 -26.62
N CYS A 381 15.63 12.25 -25.45
CA CYS A 381 14.19 12.20 -25.23
C CYS A 381 13.53 13.60 -25.31
N LEU A 382 14.12 14.61 -24.64
CA LEU A 382 13.58 15.98 -24.67
C LEU A 382 13.60 16.57 -26.08
N THR A 383 14.65 16.28 -26.86
CA THR A 383 14.76 16.75 -28.26
C THR A 383 13.61 16.22 -29.12
N LYS A 384 13.18 14.96 -28.92
CA LYS A 384 12.04 14.39 -29.65
C LYS A 384 10.74 15.13 -29.34
N ALA A 385 10.45 15.35 -28.06
CA ALA A 385 9.28 16.11 -27.64
C ALA A 385 9.32 17.56 -28.18
N TYR A 386 10.49 18.21 -28.12
CA TYR A 386 10.71 19.54 -28.69
C TYR A 386 10.44 19.60 -30.20
N GLN A 387 10.94 18.62 -30.96
CA GLN A 387 10.73 18.56 -32.41
C GLN A 387 9.25 18.44 -32.76
N LEU A 388 8.47 17.65 -32.01
CA LEU A 388 7.02 17.54 -32.21
C LEU A 388 6.29 18.86 -31.94
N ILE A 389 6.69 19.58 -30.88
CA ILE A 389 6.15 20.92 -30.60
C ILE A 389 6.48 21.90 -31.74
N GLN A 390 7.72 21.89 -32.24
CA GLN A 390 8.10 22.74 -33.37
C GLN A 390 7.35 22.40 -34.65
N GLN A 391 7.13 21.12 -34.94
CA GLN A 391 6.36 20.66 -36.08
C GLN A 391 4.93 21.20 -36.01
N TRP A 392 4.27 21.05 -34.87
CA TRP A 392 2.93 21.61 -34.66
C TRP A 392 2.91 23.13 -34.85
N ILE A 393 3.87 23.85 -34.27
CA ILE A 393 3.99 25.31 -34.42
C ILE A 393 4.12 25.69 -35.90
N SER A 394 5.00 25.01 -36.64
CA SER A 394 5.24 25.31 -38.06
C SER A 394 4.04 25.06 -38.95
N ASN A 395 3.24 24.04 -38.64
CA ASN A 395 2.09 23.63 -39.45
C ASN A 395 0.82 24.43 -39.11
N TYR A 396 0.64 24.78 -37.84
CA TYR A 396 -0.66 25.19 -37.33
C TYR A 396 -0.68 26.49 -36.51
N ALA A 397 0.45 27.02 -36.04
CA ALA A 397 0.44 28.19 -35.15
C ALA A 397 -0.21 29.43 -35.78
N SER A 398 -0.08 29.62 -37.11
CA SER A 398 -0.72 30.75 -37.81
C SER A 398 -2.24 30.64 -37.89
N GLN A 399 -2.80 29.46 -37.65
CA GLN A 399 -4.23 29.17 -37.66
C GLN A 399 -4.83 29.11 -36.25
N ALA A 400 -3.98 29.11 -35.21
CA ALA A 400 -4.40 29.06 -33.83
C ALA A 400 -4.93 30.43 -33.37
N SER A 401 -6.09 30.43 -32.71
CA SER A 401 -6.65 31.56 -31.98
C SER A 401 -7.00 31.14 -30.56
N ASP A 402 -7.33 32.09 -29.70
CA ASP A 402 -7.80 31.79 -28.32
C ASP A 402 -9.11 30.99 -28.29
N GLU A 403 -9.87 30.95 -29.40
CA GLU A 403 -11.11 30.19 -29.51
C GLU A 403 -10.93 28.83 -30.20
N HIS A 404 -9.89 28.68 -31.03
CA HIS A 404 -9.66 27.46 -31.78
C HIS A 404 -8.17 27.13 -31.90
N VAL A 405 -7.78 25.99 -31.32
CA VAL A 405 -6.44 25.42 -31.46
C VAL A 405 -6.53 24.16 -32.32
N PRO A 406 -6.09 24.20 -33.59
CA PRO A 406 -6.15 23.06 -34.49
C PRO A 406 -5.25 21.90 -34.02
N ASN A 407 -5.74 20.66 -34.10
CA ASN A 407 -5.02 19.44 -33.71
C ASN A 407 -4.29 19.58 -32.37
N TRP A 408 -4.94 20.19 -31.36
CA TRP A 408 -4.34 20.47 -30.07
C TRP A 408 -3.81 19.20 -29.37
N GLN A 409 -4.32 18.02 -29.72
CA GLN A 409 -3.85 16.72 -29.22
C GLN A 409 -2.38 16.45 -29.60
N GLU A 410 -1.97 16.83 -30.83
CA GLU A 410 -0.59 16.70 -31.32
C GLU A 410 0.37 17.65 -30.59
N LEU A 411 -0.15 18.72 -29.98
CA LEU A 411 0.61 19.65 -29.13
C LEU A 411 0.61 19.23 -27.65
N GLU A 412 -0.51 18.73 -27.14
CA GLU A 412 -0.66 18.36 -25.74
C GLU A 412 0.17 17.12 -25.37
N ALA A 413 0.22 16.11 -26.24
CA ALA A 413 0.96 14.88 -26.00
C ALA A 413 2.48 15.09 -25.76
N PRO A 414 3.22 15.85 -26.59
CA PRO A 414 4.62 16.14 -26.30
C PRO A 414 4.80 17.00 -25.05
N LEU A 415 3.87 17.91 -24.70
CA LEU A 415 3.93 18.64 -23.43
C LEU A 415 3.72 17.73 -22.22
N PHE A 416 2.85 16.72 -22.35
CA PHE A 416 2.71 15.66 -21.35
C PHE A 416 4.00 14.88 -21.19
N SER A 417 4.62 14.49 -22.30
CA SER A 417 5.90 13.77 -22.28
C SER A 417 7.00 14.57 -21.56
N LEU A 418 7.11 15.88 -21.82
CA LEU A 418 8.04 16.77 -21.12
C LEU A 418 7.80 16.76 -19.61
N ARG A 419 6.56 17.00 -19.18
CA ARG A 419 6.19 16.94 -17.76
C ARG A 419 6.51 15.59 -17.13
N ALA A 420 6.21 14.48 -17.82
CA ALA A 420 6.45 13.14 -17.32
C ALA A 420 7.95 12.87 -17.12
N MET A 421 8.76 13.27 -18.10
CA MET A 421 10.22 13.14 -18.06
C MET A 421 10.91 14.15 -17.15
N GLY A 422 10.23 15.21 -16.71
CA GLY A 422 10.80 16.32 -15.94
C GLY A 422 11.63 15.90 -14.72
N ARG A 423 11.24 14.84 -14.02
CA ARG A 423 12.01 14.30 -12.87
C ARG A 423 13.37 13.70 -13.23
N MET A 424 13.60 13.36 -14.49
CA MET A 424 14.88 12.83 -14.97
C MET A 424 15.84 13.95 -15.37
N VAL A 425 15.37 15.20 -15.44
CA VAL A 425 16.15 16.32 -15.96
C VAL A 425 16.94 16.96 -14.82
N ASP A 426 18.24 17.07 -15.02
CA ASP A 426 19.13 17.77 -14.10
C ASP A 426 18.87 19.30 -14.15
N PRO A 427 18.86 20.01 -13.02
CA PRO A 427 18.76 21.47 -13.00
C PRO A 427 19.82 22.21 -13.84
N GLU A 428 20.96 21.57 -14.15
CA GLU A 428 22.04 22.12 -14.99
C GLU A 428 21.86 21.85 -16.51
N GLU A 429 20.76 21.21 -16.93
CA GLU A 429 20.49 20.93 -18.35
C GLU A 429 20.42 22.23 -19.16
N SER A 430 21.31 22.40 -20.14
CA SER A 430 21.47 23.68 -20.85
C SER A 430 21.40 23.55 -22.38
N GLN A 431 21.01 22.38 -22.90
CA GLN A 431 20.94 22.14 -24.35
C GLN A 431 19.52 22.31 -24.87
N VAL A 432 18.52 21.70 -24.22
CA VAL A 432 17.15 21.62 -24.74
C VAL A 432 16.21 22.57 -24.00
N LEU A 433 16.25 22.63 -22.67
CA LEU A 433 15.36 23.46 -21.85
C LEU A 433 15.40 24.96 -22.18
N PRO A 434 16.56 25.59 -22.45
CA PRO A 434 16.61 26.99 -22.87
C PRO A 434 15.79 27.29 -24.13
N GLN A 435 15.57 26.29 -24.98
CA GLN A 435 14.79 26.40 -26.21
C GLN A 435 13.32 26.04 -25.98
N VAL A 436 13.04 25.09 -25.08
CA VAL A 436 11.69 24.60 -24.77
C VAL A 436 10.90 25.59 -23.92
N ILE A 437 11.47 26.11 -22.83
CA ILE A 437 10.76 26.96 -21.86
C ILE A 437 10.17 28.22 -22.51
N PRO A 438 10.90 28.96 -23.38
CA PRO A 438 10.33 30.13 -24.07
C PRO A 438 9.18 29.78 -25.01
N LEU A 439 9.13 28.56 -25.55
CA LEU A 439 8.00 28.12 -26.38
C LEU A 439 6.79 27.78 -25.50
N ILE A 440 7.00 27.18 -24.33
CA ILE A 440 5.90 26.81 -23.42
C ILE A 440 5.09 28.03 -22.99
N VAL A 441 5.74 29.17 -22.73
CA VAL A 441 5.05 30.40 -22.32
C VAL A 441 4.30 31.10 -23.48
N GLN A 442 4.45 30.63 -24.72
CA GLN A 442 3.77 31.16 -25.91
C GLN A 442 2.62 30.25 -26.38
N ILE A 443 2.35 29.17 -25.66
CA ILE A 443 1.34 28.18 -26.02
C ILE A 443 -0.07 28.79 -25.97
N PRO A 444 -0.93 28.50 -26.96
CA PRO A 444 -2.26 29.07 -27.09
C PRO A 444 -3.23 28.63 -25.98
N ASN A 445 -4.33 29.35 -25.88
CA ASN A 445 -5.33 29.15 -24.82
C ASN A 445 -6.33 28.04 -25.16
N GLN A 446 -5.94 26.78 -24.98
CA GLN A 446 -6.85 25.62 -24.96
C GLN A 446 -6.72 24.91 -23.61
N GLU A 447 -7.83 24.48 -23.01
CA GLU A 447 -7.87 23.98 -21.63
C GLU A 447 -6.81 22.91 -21.29
N LYS A 448 -6.76 21.80 -22.03
CA LYS A 448 -5.87 20.65 -21.76
C LYS A 448 -4.41 20.98 -22.07
N VAL A 449 -4.15 21.69 -23.16
CA VAL A 449 -2.83 22.18 -23.55
C VAL A 449 -2.30 23.17 -22.50
N ARG A 450 -3.13 24.14 -22.06
CA ARG A 450 -2.77 25.15 -21.07
C ARG A 450 -2.45 24.52 -19.72
N PHE A 451 -3.30 23.61 -19.27
CA PHE A 451 -3.07 22.80 -18.09
C PHE A 451 -1.71 22.09 -18.17
N GLN A 452 -1.44 21.42 -19.29
CA GLN A 452 -0.25 20.62 -19.46
C GLN A 452 1.03 21.47 -19.60
N ALA A 453 0.95 22.65 -20.22
CA ALA A 453 2.01 23.64 -20.27
C ALA A 453 2.37 24.16 -18.87
N ILE A 454 1.39 24.58 -18.07
CA ILE A 454 1.61 25.06 -16.69
C ILE A 454 2.22 23.97 -15.82
N MET A 455 1.68 22.74 -15.92
CA MET A 455 2.20 21.61 -15.16
C MET A 455 3.61 21.18 -15.62
N ALA A 456 3.98 21.41 -16.88
CA ALA A 456 5.35 21.21 -17.34
C ALA A 456 6.29 22.25 -16.72
N LEU A 457 5.93 23.55 -16.73
CA LEU A 457 6.73 24.59 -16.06
C LEU A 457 6.92 24.29 -14.56
N ALA A 458 5.86 23.82 -13.89
CA ALA A 458 5.89 23.40 -12.50
C ALA A 458 6.91 22.28 -12.19
N ARG A 459 7.35 21.51 -13.20
CA ARG A 459 8.38 20.47 -13.05
C ARG A 459 9.80 20.98 -13.26
N TYR A 460 9.97 22.17 -13.84
CA TYR A 460 11.26 22.75 -14.20
C TYR A 460 11.58 24.01 -13.38
N THR A 461 10.96 24.16 -12.20
CA THR A 461 11.16 25.30 -11.31
C THR A 461 12.56 25.34 -10.69
N GLU A 462 13.16 24.19 -10.39
CA GLU A 462 14.56 24.09 -9.95
C GLU A 462 15.54 24.58 -11.04
N TRP A 463 15.30 24.21 -12.30
CA TRP A 463 16.05 24.72 -13.45
C TRP A 463 15.87 26.23 -13.61
N THR A 464 14.63 26.72 -13.42
CA THR A 464 14.30 28.16 -13.50
C THR A 464 15.02 28.97 -12.42
N ALA A 465 15.21 28.40 -11.22
CA ALA A 465 15.96 29.04 -10.15
C ALA A 465 17.43 29.31 -10.53
N GLN A 466 18.00 28.53 -11.45
CA GLN A 466 19.35 28.73 -12.01
C GLN A 466 19.38 29.64 -13.25
N HIS A 467 18.22 29.92 -13.85
CA HIS A 467 18.06 30.74 -15.07
C HIS A 467 17.05 31.89 -14.86
N PRO A 468 17.39 32.90 -14.03
CA PRO A 468 16.46 33.94 -13.59
C PRO A 468 15.84 34.77 -14.72
N GLU A 469 16.49 34.84 -15.88
CA GLU A 469 16.01 35.56 -17.07
C GLU A 469 14.69 35.02 -17.62
N THR A 470 14.35 33.77 -17.31
CA THR A 470 13.10 33.14 -17.76
C THR A 470 11.95 33.28 -16.75
N LEU A 471 12.26 33.66 -15.51
CA LEU A 471 11.31 33.64 -14.38
C LEU A 471 10.11 34.56 -14.61
N GLU A 472 10.34 35.78 -15.08
CA GLU A 472 9.25 36.78 -15.25
C GLU A 472 8.20 36.30 -16.26
N ALA A 473 8.64 35.75 -17.39
CA ALA A 473 7.73 35.22 -18.42
C ALA A 473 6.93 34.02 -17.90
N GLN A 474 7.60 33.09 -17.20
CA GLN A 474 6.94 31.93 -16.60
C GLN A 474 5.95 32.33 -15.51
N LEU A 475 6.33 33.24 -14.61
CA LEU A 475 5.47 33.73 -13.53
C LEU A 475 4.22 34.43 -14.08
N ASN A 476 4.37 35.31 -15.07
CA ASN A 476 3.24 35.96 -15.73
C ASN A 476 2.32 34.95 -16.41
N TYR A 477 2.89 33.93 -17.06
CA TYR A 477 2.14 32.85 -17.69
C TYR A 477 1.32 32.04 -16.67
N VAL A 478 1.93 31.68 -15.53
CA VAL A 478 1.25 30.98 -14.43
C VAL A 478 0.17 31.86 -13.79
N ILE A 479 0.47 33.14 -13.51
CA ILE A 479 -0.50 34.10 -12.93
C ILE A 479 -1.71 34.27 -13.86
N SER A 480 -1.51 34.35 -15.17
CA SER A 480 -2.64 34.45 -16.12
C SER A 480 -3.55 33.21 -16.11
N GLY A 481 -3.02 32.03 -15.72
CA GLY A 481 -3.81 30.80 -15.57
C GLY A 481 -4.87 30.86 -14.47
N PHE A 482 -4.71 31.74 -13.46
CA PHE A 482 -5.74 31.97 -12.43
C PHE A 482 -7.00 32.65 -12.95
N GLN A 483 -6.94 33.28 -14.12
CA GLN A 483 -8.09 33.94 -14.77
C GLN A 483 -8.82 33.01 -15.75
N HIS A 484 -8.33 31.77 -15.92
CA HIS A 484 -8.90 30.81 -16.85
C HIS A 484 -10.28 30.30 -16.36
N SER A 485 -11.18 29.99 -17.30
CA SER A 485 -12.54 29.52 -16.99
C SER A 485 -12.57 28.10 -16.39
N SER A 486 -11.64 27.24 -16.82
CA SER A 486 -11.50 25.88 -16.28
C SER A 486 -10.87 25.86 -14.88
N PRO A 487 -11.50 25.20 -13.89
CA PRO A 487 -10.95 25.04 -12.55
C PRO A 487 -9.70 24.15 -12.52
N GLU A 488 -9.53 23.22 -13.48
CA GLU A 488 -8.33 22.37 -13.57
C GLU A 488 -7.07 23.21 -13.84
N VAL A 489 -7.20 24.21 -14.72
CA VAL A 489 -6.10 25.14 -15.05
C VAL A 489 -5.77 26.05 -13.87
N VAL A 490 -6.78 26.52 -13.13
CA VAL A 490 -6.58 27.33 -11.92
C VAL A 490 -5.85 26.52 -10.83
N GLN A 491 -6.23 25.24 -10.64
CA GLN A 491 -5.54 24.34 -9.71
C GLN A 491 -4.09 24.08 -10.12
N ALA A 492 -3.84 23.80 -11.40
CA ALA A 492 -2.48 23.66 -11.92
C ALA A 492 -1.65 24.93 -11.73
N SER A 493 -2.27 26.10 -11.87
CA SER A 493 -1.62 27.40 -11.66
C SER A 493 -1.24 27.62 -10.19
N ALA A 494 -2.10 27.24 -9.25
CA ALA A 494 -1.83 27.27 -7.81
C ALA A 494 -0.62 26.38 -7.45
N LEU A 495 -0.60 25.15 -7.96
CA LEU A 495 0.49 24.22 -7.75
C LEU A 495 1.81 24.69 -8.40
N ALA A 496 1.75 25.21 -9.63
CA ALA A 496 2.93 25.77 -10.30
C ALA A 496 3.47 27.00 -9.55
N PHE A 497 2.58 27.85 -9.03
CA PHE A 497 2.95 29.01 -8.22
C PHE A 497 3.60 28.59 -6.90
N LYS A 498 3.11 27.51 -6.26
CA LYS A 498 3.77 26.92 -5.08
C LYS A 498 5.23 26.60 -5.37
N PHE A 499 5.51 25.81 -6.42
CA PHE A 499 6.88 25.40 -6.76
C PHE A 499 7.77 26.58 -7.17
N LEU A 500 7.24 27.54 -7.93
CA LEU A 500 7.96 28.77 -8.23
C LEU A 500 8.28 29.56 -6.95
N GLY A 501 7.33 29.63 -6.01
CA GLY A 501 7.50 30.27 -4.71
C GLY A 501 8.58 29.61 -3.86
N THR A 502 8.61 28.27 -3.80
CA THR A 502 9.58 27.52 -2.99
C THR A 502 10.98 27.52 -3.59
N ASP A 503 11.10 27.27 -4.90
CA ASP A 503 12.40 27.05 -5.53
C ASP A 503 13.06 28.38 -5.91
N CYS A 504 12.25 29.38 -6.32
CA CYS A 504 12.71 30.71 -6.69
C CYS A 504 12.56 31.75 -5.56
N GLN A 505 12.35 31.33 -4.30
CA GLN A 505 12.09 32.22 -3.15
C GLN A 505 13.05 33.42 -3.05
N LYS A 506 14.35 33.19 -3.27
CA LYS A 506 15.39 34.25 -3.20
C LYS A 506 15.24 35.29 -4.32
N LEU A 507 14.83 34.87 -5.51
CA LEU A 507 14.62 35.74 -6.67
C LEU A 507 13.33 36.56 -6.50
N LEU A 508 12.32 35.98 -5.86
CA LEU A 508 11.03 36.61 -5.60
C LEU A 508 11.01 37.52 -4.36
N GLY A 509 12.06 37.50 -3.53
CA GLY A 509 12.13 38.27 -2.28
C GLY A 509 11.97 39.78 -2.44
N GLY A 510 12.28 40.34 -3.62
CA GLY A 510 12.08 41.76 -3.94
C GLY A 510 10.62 42.14 -4.27
N HIS A 511 9.74 41.17 -4.51
CA HIS A 511 8.40 41.35 -5.07
C HIS A 511 7.26 41.18 -4.05
N ILE A 512 7.56 41.20 -2.74
CA ILE A 512 6.59 40.95 -1.66
C ILE A 512 5.28 41.75 -1.78
N ALA A 513 5.34 43.04 -2.10
CA ALA A 513 4.14 43.87 -2.22
C ALA A 513 3.23 43.46 -3.40
N GLN A 514 3.83 43.03 -4.51
CA GLN A 514 3.10 42.52 -5.68
C GLN A 514 2.48 41.15 -5.36
N LEU A 515 3.25 40.27 -4.70
CA LEU A 515 2.77 38.96 -4.26
C LEU A 515 1.62 39.08 -3.25
N HIS A 516 1.69 40.03 -2.31
CA HIS A 516 0.59 40.31 -1.38
C HIS A 516 -0.67 40.76 -2.11
N SER A 517 -0.53 41.71 -3.05
CA SER A 517 -1.66 42.20 -3.85
C SER A 517 -2.30 41.07 -4.69
N PHE A 518 -1.47 40.20 -5.26
CA PHE A 518 -1.92 39.02 -5.98
C PHE A 518 -2.64 38.04 -5.06
N TYR A 519 -2.03 37.67 -3.93
CA TYR A 519 -2.55 36.72 -2.94
C TYR A 519 -3.95 37.13 -2.46
N GLU A 520 -4.11 38.39 -2.04
CA GLU A 520 -5.42 38.94 -1.62
C GLU A 520 -6.47 38.92 -2.74
N SER A 521 -6.06 39.06 -4.00
CA SER A 521 -6.99 39.09 -5.14
C SER A 521 -7.51 37.71 -5.57
N VAL A 522 -6.79 36.64 -5.24
CA VAL A 522 -7.09 35.27 -5.66
C VAL A 522 -7.59 34.38 -4.53
N LEU A 523 -7.16 34.59 -3.29
CA LEU A 523 -7.37 33.64 -2.18
C LEU A 523 -8.84 33.21 -2.03
N ASP A 524 -9.76 34.18 -2.00
CA ASP A 524 -11.19 33.93 -1.76
C ASP A 524 -11.90 33.25 -2.96
N LYS A 525 -11.24 33.13 -4.12
CA LYS A 525 -11.78 32.48 -5.33
C LYS A 525 -11.31 31.03 -5.49
N LEU A 526 -10.33 30.61 -4.70
CA LEU A 526 -9.69 29.30 -4.81
C LEU A 526 -10.39 28.26 -3.93
N LYS A 527 -10.28 26.99 -4.32
CA LYS A 527 -10.66 25.86 -3.46
C LYS A 527 -9.62 25.69 -2.34
N PRO A 528 -9.98 25.09 -1.18
CA PRO A 528 -9.09 24.97 -0.03
C PRO A 528 -7.69 24.43 -0.34
N ALA A 529 -7.58 23.34 -1.11
CA ALA A 529 -6.28 22.78 -1.50
C ALA A 529 -5.39 23.79 -2.27
N SER A 530 -5.98 24.55 -3.20
CA SER A 530 -5.25 25.58 -3.95
C SER A 530 -4.97 26.83 -3.11
N GLN A 531 -5.78 27.12 -2.10
CA GLN A 531 -5.46 28.16 -1.12
C GLN A 531 -4.20 27.76 -0.35
N GLU A 532 -4.10 26.51 0.12
CA GLU A 532 -2.91 25.99 0.81
C GLU A 532 -1.66 26.06 -0.08
N GLU A 533 -1.75 25.63 -1.34
CA GLU A 533 -0.63 25.68 -2.32
C GLU A 533 -0.11 27.10 -2.52
N VAL A 534 -0.99 28.06 -2.81
CA VAL A 534 -0.59 29.46 -3.01
C VAL A 534 -0.04 30.06 -1.71
N THR A 535 -0.61 29.70 -0.56
CA THR A 535 -0.14 30.15 0.77
C THR A 535 1.28 29.66 1.04
N GLU A 536 1.59 28.40 0.71
CA GLU A 536 2.93 27.84 0.87
C GLU A 536 3.94 28.56 -0.03
N GLY A 537 3.56 28.84 -1.29
CA GLY A 537 4.38 29.61 -2.23
C GLY A 537 4.74 31.01 -1.69
N VAL A 538 3.77 31.76 -1.16
CA VAL A 538 4.07 33.09 -0.58
C VAL A 538 4.83 32.99 0.74
N ALA A 539 4.53 31.98 1.58
CA ALA A 539 5.20 31.78 2.86
C ALA A 539 6.70 31.47 2.66
N ALA A 540 7.07 30.72 1.62
CA ALA A 540 8.47 30.47 1.29
C ALA A 540 9.22 31.76 0.95
N VAL A 541 8.60 32.67 0.18
CA VAL A 541 9.20 33.99 -0.14
C VAL A 541 9.32 34.88 1.12
N VAL A 542 8.38 34.76 2.07
CA VAL A 542 8.46 35.44 3.37
C VAL A 542 9.61 34.87 4.23
N ALA A 543 9.83 33.56 4.19
CA ALA A 543 10.87 32.88 4.97
C ALA A 543 12.30 33.33 4.63
N VAL A 544 12.54 33.85 3.42
CA VAL A 544 13.85 34.35 2.98
C VAL A 544 14.04 35.87 3.14
N GLN A 545 13.06 36.57 3.73
CA GLN A 545 13.22 37.99 4.03
C GLN A 545 14.30 38.22 5.09
N PRO A 546 14.94 39.41 5.12
CA PRO A 546 15.82 39.81 6.22
C PRO A 546 15.12 39.70 7.58
N LEU A 547 15.83 39.25 8.62
CA LEU A 547 15.27 38.97 9.95
C LEU A 547 14.47 40.14 10.55
N ASP A 548 14.90 41.37 10.29
CA ASP A 548 14.26 42.61 10.73
C ASP A 548 12.90 42.86 10.06
N LYS A 549 12.67 42.29 8.87
CA LYS A 549 11.44 42.44 8.09
C LYS A 549 10.47 41.28 8.23
N ILE A 550 10.94 40.10 8.65
CA ILE A 550 10.10 38.89 8.74
C ILE A 550 8.83 39.14 9.56
N TYR A 551 8.94 39.81 10.72
CA TYR A 551 7.78 40.12 11.56
C TYR A 551 6.75 41.00 10.81
N GLU A 552 7.20 42.06 10.14
CA GLU A 552 6.32 42.96 9.39
C GLU A 552 5.67 42.26 8.19
N THR A 553 6.43 41.45 7.45
CA THR A 553 5.93 40.71 6.29
C THR A 553 5.00 39.58 6.70
N MET A 554 5.30 38.83 7.76
CA MET A 554 4.42 37.79 8.29
C MET A 554 3.09 38.41 8.75
N LYS A 555 3.16 39.55 9.43
CA LYS A 555 1.97 40.31 9.85
C LYS A 555 1.15 40.82 8.66
N MET A 556 1.80 41.25 7.59
CA MET A 556 1.14 41.70 6.34
C MET A 556 0.25 40.61 5.75
N PHE A 557 0.70 39.36 5.66
CA PHE A 557 -0.08 38.26 5.10
C PHE A 557 -1.03 37.59 6.12
N CYS A 558 -0.60 37.40 7.36
CA CYS A 558 -1.37 36.64 8.34
C CYS A 558 -2.52 37.45 8.96
N ASN A 559 -2.40 38.77 9.12
CA ASN A 559 -3.49 39.58 9.71
C ASN A 559 -4.78 39.58 8.90
N PRO A 560 -4.76 39.75 7.55
CA PRO A 560 -5.95 39.59 6.73
C PRO A 560 -6.61 38.21 6.90
N ILE A 561 -5.80 37.14 6.98
CA ILE A 561 -6.28 35.77 7.21
C ILE A 561 -6.92 35.66 8.61
N MET A 562 -6.29 36.17 9.66
CA MET A 562 -6.86 36.19 11.01
C MET A 562 -8.17 36.98 11.08
N ALA A 563 -8.28 38.09 10.35
CA ALA A 563 -9.53 38.85 10.25
C ALA A 563 -10.63 38.04 9.54
N ARG A 564 -10.30 37.31 8.46
CA ARG A 564 -11.21 36.35 7.80
C ARG A 564 -11.66 35.27 8.78
N ILE A 565 -10.74 34.64 9.51
CA ILE A 565 -11.02 33.60 10.51
C ILE A 565 -12.00 34.12 11.57
N MET A 566 -11.75 35.29 12.14
CA MET A 566 -12.62 35.86 13.16
C MET A 566 -14.02 36.20 12.63
N ASN A 567 -14.11 36.70 11.39
CA ASN A 567 -15.39 36.99 10.77
C ASN A 567 -16.17 35.69 10.48
N LEU A 568 -15.50 34.65 9.98
CA LEU A 568 -16.10 33.34 9.79
C LEU A 568 -16.54 32.72 11.11
N ALA A 569 -15.71 32.77 12.15
CA ALA A 569 -16.00 32.24 13.48
C ALA A 569 -17.23 32.92 14.11
N ASN A 570 -17.35 34.24 14.01
CA ASN A 570 -18.52 34.96 14.54
C ASN A 570 -19.83 34.62 13.82
N ASN A 571 -19.75 34.13 12.57
CA ASN A 571 -20.91 33.79 11.75
C ASN A 571 -21.17 32.28 11.64
N ALA A 572 -20.25 31.43 12.11
CA ALA A 572 -20.36 29.98 12.02
C ALA A 572 -21.46 29.46 12.97
N LYS A 573 -22.55 28.96 12.39
CA LYS A 573 -23.69 28.38 13.13
C LYS A 573 -23.88 26.89 12.85
N ASP A 574 -23.24 26.39 11.81
CA ASP A 574 -23.38 25.08 11.23
C ASP A 574 -22.01 24.44 10.97
N GLU A 575 -22.00 23.14 10.69
CA GLU A 575 -20.78 22.37 10.47
C GLU A 575 -19.96 22.88 9.28
N GLN A 576 -20.63 23.35 8.21
CA GLN A 576 -19.95 23.91 7.04
C GLN A 576 -19.24 25.23 7.38
N GLY A 577 -19.86 26.11 8.17
CA GLY A 577 -19.21 27.31 8.69
C GLY A 577 -18.01 26.98 9.57
N GLN A 578 -18.10 25.96 10.43
CA GLN A 578 -16.99 25.52 11.27
C GLN A 578 -15.82 24.95 10.45
N ARG A 579 -16.10 24.16 9.41
CA ARG A 579 -15.08 23.67 8.48
C ARG A 579 -14.38 24.82 7.74
N ALA A 580 -15.12 25.84 7.30
CA ALA A 580 -14.52 27.02 6.67
C ALA A 580 -13.57 27.76 7.62
N VAL A 581 -13.89 27.87 8.91
CA VAL A 581 -12.97 28.42 9.94
C VAL A 581 -11.71 27.56 10.05
N ALA A 582 -11.88 26.24 10.12
CA ALA A 582 -10.80 25.27 10.21
C ALA A 582 -9.85 25.32 8.99
N ASP A 583 -10.40 25.41 7.77
CA ASP A 583 -9.62 25.52 6.54
C ASP A 583 -8.78 26.82 6.50
N HIS A 584 -9.33 27.95 6.96
CA HIS A 584 -8.56 29.20 7.03
C HIS A 584 -7.48 29.18 8.13
N LEU A 585 -7.71 28.49 9.25
CA LEU A 585 -6.70 28.25 10.29
C LEU A 585 -5.51 27.44 9.77
N GLN A 586 -5.74 26.53 8.81
CA GLN A 586 -4.67 25.79 8.16
C GLN A 586 -3.71 26.72 7.40
N LEU A 587 -4.19 27.82 6.82
CA LEU A 587 -3.33 28.78 6.13
C LEU A 587 -2.34 29.46 7.09
N ILE A 588 -2.78 29.82 8.31
CA ILE A 588 -1.89 30.33 9.36
C ILE A 588 -0.86 29.27 9.77
N THR A 589 -1.30 28.01 9.87
CA THR A 589 -0.43 26.88 10.19
C THR A 589 0.69 26.72 9.15
N ILE A 590 0.39 26.94 7.86
CA ILE A 590 1.39 26.90 6.78
C ILE A 590 2.44 27.99 6.98
N PHE A 591 2.04 29.23 7.28
CA PHE A 591 3.00 30.30 7.59
C PHE A 591 3.89 29.95 8.78
N VAL A 592 3.32 29.41 9.85
CA VAL A 592 4.08 28.99 11.05
C VAL A 592 5.11 27.90 10.71
N TYR A 593 4.74 26.96 9.86
CA TYR A 593 5.60 25.83 9.49
C TYR A 593 6.71 26.24 8.52
N VAL A 594 6.38 27.04 7.50
CA VAL A 594 7.31 27.42 6.43
C VAL A 594 8.24 28.57 6.83
N VAL A 595 7.74 29.56 7.58
CA VAL A 595 8.52 30.73 8.00
C VAL A 595 9.31 30.40 9.26
N ASN A 596 10.40 29.65 9.10
CA ASN A 596 11.28 29.25 10.19
C ASN A 596 12.70 29.84 10.04
N PRO A 597 12.90 31.14 10.35
CA PRO A 597 14.20 31.76 10.23
C PRO A 597 15.17 31.26 11.31
N TYR A 598 16.44 31.09 10.94
CA TYR A 598 17.50 30.86 11.92
C TYR A 598 17.76 32.16 12.71
N VAL A 599 17.54 32.11 14.01
CA VAL A 599 17.76 33.23 14.94
C VAL A 599 18.69 32.77 16.05
N SER A 600 19.63 33.64 16.45
CA SER A 600 20.53 33.35 17.57
C SER A 600 19.73 33.19 18.86
N PRO A 601 20.09 32.28 19.79
CA PRO A 601 19.35 32.07 21.05
C PRO A 601 19.21 33.28 21.97
N ARG A 602 19.94 34.37 21.70
CA ARG A 602 19.90 35.62 22.47
C ARG A 602 18.96 36.67 21.91
N ASP A 603 18.53 36.51 20.66
CA ASP A 603 17.73 37.48 19.95
C ASP A 603 16.25 37.03 19.93
N GLU A 604 15.34 38.00 19.93
CA GLU A 604 13.90 37.72 19.84
C GLU A 604 13.58 37.12 18.46
N ASN A 605 12.96 35.94 18.42
CA ASN A 605 12.53 35.35 17.16
C ASN A 605 11.30 36.12 16.62
N PRO A 606 11.38 36.73 15.42
CA PRO A 606 10.31 37.57 14.88
C PRO A 606 9.02 36.81 14.60
N ALA A 607 9.10 35.51 14.30
CA ALA A 607 7.95 34.67 14.07
C ALA A 607 7.27 34.27 15.39
N VAL A 608 8.05 33.96 16.45
CA VAL A 608 7.51 33.72 17.81
C VAL A 608 6.82 34.97 18.35
N LYS A 609 7.38 36.16 18.10
CA LYS A 609 6.75 37.42 18.46
C LYS A 609 5.34 37.56 17.86
N TYR A 610 5.19 37.19 16.59
CA TYR A 610 3.88 37.16 15.94
C TYR A 610 2.96 36.07 16.52
N CYS A 611 3.49 34.88 16.81
CA CYS A 611 2.74 33.81 17.49
C CYS A 611 2.12 34.29 18.81
N GLY A 612 2.82 35.15 19.56
CA GLY A 612 2.31 35.76 20.79
C GLY A 612 1.07 36.64 20.60
N GLU A 613 0.90 37.27 19.42
CA GLU A 613 -0.30 38.06 19.10
C GLU A 613 -1.51 37.19 18.76
N ILE A 614 -1.28 36.07 18.06
CA ILE A 614 -2.37 35.20 17.56
C ILE A 614 -2.78 34.12 18.56
N LEU A 615 -1.91 33.73 19.50
CA LEU A 615 -2.20 32.67 20.48
C LEU A 615 -3.47 32.97 21.30
N PRO A 616 -3.65 34.16 21.93
CA PRO A 616 -4.88 34.45 22.68
C PRO A 616 -6.15 34.43 21.83
N ILE A 617 -6.02 34.79 20.53
CA ILE A 617 -7.14 34.75 19.58
C ILE A 617 -7.54 33.28 19.34
N MET A 618 -6.57 32.40 19.10
CA MET A 618 -6.82 30.97 18.94
C MET A 618 -7.41 30.32 20.20
N THR A 619 -6.93 30.70 21.39
CA THR A 619 -7.52 30.24 22.66
C THR A 619 -8.99 30.65 22.78
N THR A 620 -9.32 31.88 22.38
CA THR A 620 -10.72 32.36 22.36
C THR A 620 -11.58 31.53 21.40
N ILE A 621 -11.05 31.19 20.22
CA ILE A 621 -11.75 30.32 19.26
C ILE A 621 -12.01 28.94 19.86
N VAL A 622 -11.00 28.31 20.47
CA VAL A 622 -11.14 27.00 21.13
C VAL A 622 -12.23 27.02 22.19
N MET A 623 -12.26 28.04 23.05
CA MET A 623 -13.25 28.14 24.13
C MET A 623 -14.67 28.41 23.64
N ASN A 624 -14.82 29.03 22.46
CA ASN A 624 -16.12 29.25 21.84
C ASN A 624 -16.63 28.01 21.07
N PHE A 625 -15.72 27.13 20.63
CA PHE A 625 -16.03 25.97 19.77
C PHE A 625 -15.59 24.64 20.40
N THR A 626 -15.88 24.43 21.68
CA THR A 626 -15.45 23.24 22.44
C THR A 626 -16.00 21.89 21.93
N THR A 627 -17.02 21.91 21.06
CA THR A 627 -17.61 20.70 20.47
C THR A 627 -17.27 20.53 18.99
N SER A 628 -16.44 21.40 18.41
CA SER A 628 -16.11 21.38 16.99
C SER A 628 -14.75 20.74 16.74
N THR A 629 -14.72 19.42 16.60
CA THR A 629 -13.48 18.66 16.33
C THR A 629 -12.65 19.26 15.18
N PRO A 630 -13.22 19.68 14.03
CA PRO A 630 -12.42 20.26 12.94
C PRO A 630 -11.65 21.53 13.32
N ILE A 631 -12.26 22.42 14.11
CA ILE A 631 -11.61 23.66 14.57
C ILE A 631 -10.53 23.32 15.60
N LEU A 632 -10.88 22.47 16.57
CA LEU A 632 -9.98 22.10 17.67
C LEU A 632 -8.71 21.40 17.14
N GLU A 633 -8.85 20.50 16.18
CA GLU A 633 -7.72 19.85 15.51
C GLU A 633 -6.81 20.86 14.80
N ARG A 634 -7.37 21.80 14.03
CA ARG A 634 -6.56 22.77 13.27
C ARG A 634 -5.85 23.76 14.19
N VAL A 635 -6.48 24.18 15.30
CA VAL A 635 -5.82 25.01 16.30
C VAL A 635 -4.70 24.23 17.00
N CYS A 636 -4.96 23.00 17.45
CA CYS A 636 -3.94 22.16 18.10
C CYS A 636 -2.78 21.83 17.15
N ARG A 637 -3.06 21.60 15.87
CA ARG A 637 -2.03 21.44 14.82
C ARG A 637 -1.18 22.70 14.66
N CYS A 638 -1.80 23.88 14.66
CA CYS A 638 -1.08 25.15 14.61
C CYS A 638 -0.16 25.31 15.82
N TRP A 639 -0.68 25.11 17.03
CA TRP A 639 0.10 25.17 18.27
C TRP A 639 1.25 24.16 18.31
N ARG A 640 0.99 22.91 17.90
CA ARG A 640 2.03 21.87 17.78
C ARG A 640 3.12 22.31 16.80
N ASN A 641 2.76 22.85 15.64
CA ASN A 641 3.71 23.35 14.67
C ASN A 641 4.48 24.59 15.17
N MET A 642 3.89 25.45 15.99
CA MET A 642 4.64 26.55 16.64
C MET A 642 5.75 25.99 17.53
N VAL A 643 5.44 24.97 18.34
CA VAL A 643 6.42 24.34 19.23
C VAL A 643 7.52 23.64 18.43
N ILE A 644 7.18 22.83 17.43
CA ILE A 644 8.16 22.06 16.65
C ILE A 644 9.04 22.97 15.77
N SER A 645 8.45 24.01 15.17
CA SER A 645 9.19 24.88 14.23
C SER A 645 10.18 25.78 14.97
N TYR A 646 9.75 26.38 16.09
CA TYR A 646 10.55 27.37 16.81
C TYR A 646 11.26 26.82 18.06
N ARG A 647 10.93 25.60 18.50
CA ARG A 647 11.57 24.88 19.61
C ARG A 647 11.69 25.75 20.87
N THR A 648 12.87 25.85 21.46
CA THR A 648 13.15 26.61 22.69
C THR A 648 12.88 28.10 22.59
N ALA A 649 12.77 28.68 21.38
CA ALA A 649 12.35 30.07 21.22
C ALA A 649 10.90 30.29 21.69
N MET A 650 10.07 29.23 21.79
CA MET A 650 8.71 29.30 22.33
C MET A 650 8.63 29.39 23.86
N THR A 651 9.75 29.28 24.59
CA THR A 651 9.78 29.36 26.06
C THR A 651 8.95 30.50 26.65
N PRO A 652 8.98 31.75 26.12
CA PRO A 652 8.20 32.85 26.67
C PRO A 652 6.67 32.67 26.57
N LEU A 653 6.20 31.92 25.56
CA LEU A 653 4.77 31.67 25.32
C LEU A 653 4.30 30.34 25.93
N LEU A 654 5.23 29.50 26.38
CA LEU A 654 4.96 28.16 26.87
C LEU A 654 3.94 28.13 28.04
N PRO A 655 4.00 29.03 29.05
CA PRO A 655 3.01 29.02 30.13
C PRO A 655 1.57 29.24 29.64
N THR A 656 1.38 30.22 28.76
CA THR A 656 0.05 30.53 28.19
C THR A 656 -0.45 29.43 27.26
N LEU A 657 0.47 28.80 26.51
CA LEU A 657 0.14 27.66 25.66
C LEU A 657 -0.30 26.45 26.49
N ALA A 658 0.46 26.11 27.54
CA ALA A 658 0.14 24.98 28.43
C ALA A 658 -1.22 25.17 29.12
N GLU A 659 -1.52 26.39 29.59
CA GLU A 659 -2.85 26.70 30.15
C GLU A 659 -3.96 26.55 29.12
N SER A 660 -3.74 27.01 27.88
CA SER A 660 -4.71 26.89 26.78
C SER A 660 -4.96 25.42 26.38
N LEU A 661 -3.90 24.60 26.36
CA LEU A 661 -3.99 23.16 26.07
C LEU A 661 -4.72 22.40 27.19
N ALA A 662 -4.39 22.68 28.46
CA ALA A 662 -5.03 22.04 29.60
C ALA A 662 -6.52 22.40 29.70
N SER A 663 -6.84 23.69 29.59
CA SER A 663 -8.23 24.16 29.66
C SER A 663 -9.05 23.69 28.46
N GLY A 664 -8.47 23.70 27.26
CA GLY A 664 -9.11 23.18 26.05
C GLY A 664 -9.39 21.68 26.13
N PHE A 665 -8.44 20.87 26.62
CA PHE A 665 -8.65 19.44 26.81
C PHE A 665 -9.74 19.15 27.85
N GLN A 666 -9.73 19.86 28.99
CA GLN A 666 -10.74 19.67 30.02
C GLN A 666 -12.16 20.04 29.55
N ALA A 667 -12.28 21.06 28.70
CA ALA A 667 -13.57 21.54 28.21
C ALA A 667 -14.13 20.69 27.05
N SER A 668 -13.27 20.26 26.11
CA SER A 668 -13.68 19.56 24.88
C SER A 668 -13.60 18.04 24.98
N ARG A 669 -12.66 17.51 25.79
CA ARG A 669 -12.30 16.08 25.88
C ARG A 669 -11.73 15.49 24.58
N GLU A 670 -11.19 16.32 23.70
CA GLU A 670 -10.65 15.89 22.40
C GLU A 670 -9.17 15.48 22.46
N GLY A 671 -8.80 14.42 21.73
CA GLY A 671 -7.43 13.85 21.74
C GLY A 671 -6.36 14.80 21.21
N CYS A 672 -6.71 15.66 20.25
CA CYS A 672 -5.79 16.59 19.59
C CYS A 672 -5.01 17.51 20.55
N PHE A 673 -5.54 17.79 21.75
CA PHE A 673 -4.83 18.55 22.79
C PHE A 673 -3.70 17.75 23.44
N LEU A 674 -3.90 16.44 23.63
CA LEU A 674 -2.85 15.53 24.11
C LEU A 674 -1.77 15.36 23.04
N TRP A 675 -2.17 15.26 21.79
CA TRP A 675 -1.24 15.28 20.66
C TRP A 675 -0.44 16.58 20.57
N ALA A 676 -1.02 17.75 20.84
CA ALA A 676 -0.24 19.00 20.90
C ALA A 676 0.65 19.07 22.16
N THR A 677 0.18 18.53 23.29
CA THR A 677 0.94 18.41 24.55
C THR A 677 2.22 17.59 24.36
N ASP A 678 2.16 16.53 23.56
CA ASP A 678 3.30 15.65 23.24
C ASP A 678 4.51 16.42 22.68
N ALA A 679 4.28 17.38 21.78
CA ALA A 679 5.37 18.21 21.25
C ALA A 679 6.03 19.07 22.33
N VAL A 680 5.27 19.54 23.33
CA VAL A 680 5.81 20.28 24.47
C VAL A 680 6.69 19.37 25.34
N VAL A 681 6.20 18.17 25.68
CA VAL A 681 6.94 17.18 26.47
C VAL A 681 8.27 16.80 25.81
N ARG A 682 8.24 16.63 24.48
CA ARG A 682 9.42 16.26 23.70
C ARG A 682 10.46 17.39 23.56
N GLU A 683 10.04 18.60 23.20
CA GLU A 683 10.98 19.70 22.91
C GLU A 683 11.57 20.34 24.19
N PHE A 684 10.87 20.24 25.33
CA PHE A 684 11.28 20.83 26.61
C PHE A 684 11.70 19.78 27.66
N ALA A 685 12.09 18.58 27.21
CA ALA A 685 12.60 17.50 28.03
C ALA A 685 13.87 17.85 28.83
N GLU A 686 14.12 17.15 29.93
CA GLU A 686 15.38 17.29 30.68
C GLU A 686 16.59 16.88 29.81
N GLY A 687 17.62 17.73 29.75
CA GLY A 687 18.80 17.51 28.92
C GLY A 687 18.71 18.07 27.50
N ALA A 688 17.58 18.66 27.10
CA ALA A 688 17.48 19.43 25.87
C ALA A 688 18.34 20.71 25.92
N GLU A 689 18.93 21.08 24.78
CA GLU A 689 19.78 22.27 24.70
C GLU A 689 18.99 23.53 25.05
N PHE A 690 19.54 24.39 25.91
CA PHE A 690 18.94 25.67 26.34
C PHE A 690 17.62 25.56 27.14
N VAL A 691 17.29 24.39 27.68
CA VAL A 691 16.15 24.21 28.60
C VAL A 691 16.66 24.14 30.04
N ASP A 692 16.12 25.00 30.91
CA ASP A 692 16.47 24.97 32.33
C ASP A 692 15.70 23.86 33.09
N PRO A 693 16.27 23.31 34.19
CA PRO A 693 15.61 22.25 34.95
C PRO A 693 14.24 22.64 35.53
N GLY A 694 14.01 23.93 35.80
CA GLY A 694 12.73 24.43 36.32
C GLY A 694 11.62 24.32 35.27
N THR A 695 11.92 24.72 34.03
CA THR A 695 11.02 24.57 32.88
C THR A 695 10.70 23.11 32.61
N SER A 696 11.71 22.24 32.58
CA SER A 696 11.49 20.80 32.35
C SER A 696 10.63 20.16 33.45
N HIS A 697 10.84 20.54 34.72
CA HIS A 697 9.99 20.09 35.82
C HIS A 697 8.54 20.57 35.68
N ALA A 698 8.32 21.82 35.26
CA ALA A 698 6.97 22.35 35.01
C ALA A 698 6.28 21.63 33.85
N VAL A 699 7.02 21.23 32.81
CA VAL A 699 6.49 20.44 31.68
C VAL A 699 6.05 19.05 32.13
N PHE A 700 6.80 18.41 33.02
CA PHE A 700 6.36 17.14 33.61
C PHE A 700 5.09 17.30 34.45
N GLN A 701 4.99 18.36 35.27
CA GLN A 701 3.76 18.66 36.02
C GLN A 701 2.56 18.90 35.08
N PHE A 702 2.79 19.53 33.94
CA PHE A 702 1.77 19.71 32.90
C PHE A 702 1.33 18.36 32.30
N TYR A 703 2.24 17.42 32.04
CA TYR A 703 1.87 16.05 31.66
C TYR A 703 1.03 15.36 32.74
N GLU A 704 1.41 15.45 34.02
CA GLU A 704 0.63 14.85 35.11
C GLU A 704 -0.80 15.41 35.18
N GLN A 705 -0.96 16.72 34.96
CA GLN A 705 -2.28 17.36 34.89
C GLN A 705 -3.13 16.77 33.76
N GLN A 706 -2.55 16.57 32.57
CA GLN A 706 -3.26 15.98 31.42
C GLN A 706 -3.58 14.50 31.66
N ALA A 707 -2.67 13.74 32.27
CA ALA A 707 -2.90 12.35 32.65
C ALA A 707 -4.05 12.20 33.66
N ILE A 708 -4.13 13.08 34.67
CA ILE A 708 -5.24 13.10 35.63
C ILE A 708 -6.56 13.42 34.91
N ALA A 709 -6.58 14.36 33.97
CA ALA A 709 -7.76 14.69 33.20
C ALA A 709 -8.22 13.49 32.33
N PHE A 710 -7.29 12.83 31.63
CA PHE A 710 -7.56 11.64 30.84
C PHE A 710 -8.15 10.50 31.70
N LEU A 711 -7.52 10.19 32.84
CA LEU A 711 -8.00 9.14 33.74
C LEU A 711 -9.40 9.42 34.28
N ARG A 712 -9.76 10.69 34.51
CA ARG A 712 -11.14 11.06 34.89
C ARG A 712 -12.11 10.82 33.73
N ILE A 713 -11.75 11.23 32.52
CA ILE A 713 -12.58 11.04 31.32
C ILE A 713 -12.82 9.54 31.05
N LEU A 714 -11.80 8.70 31.19
CA LEU A 714 -11.90 7.24 31.01
C LEU A 714 -12.75 6.55 32.10
N ASN A 715 -12.86 7.16 33.29
CA ASN A 715 -13.79 6.69 34.32
C ASN A 715 -15.24 7.11 34.05
N ASP A 716 -15.44 8.26 33.39
CA ASP A 716 -16.78 8.78 33.06
C ASP A 716 -17.41 8.08 31.84
N LEU A 717 -16.59 7.64 30.88
CA LEU A 717 -17.04 7.12 29.58
C LEU A 717 -16.37 5.77 29.24
N PRO A 718 -17.07 4.86 28.55
CA PRO A 718 -16.47 3.61 28.12
C PRO A 718 -15.36 3.85 27.07
N PRO A 719 -14.29 3.05 27.06
CA PRO A 719 -13.17 3.19 26.12
C PRO A 719 -13.60 3.21 24.64
N GLU A 720 -14.66 2.48 24.30
CA GLU A 720 -15.22 2.39 22.94
C GLU A 720 -15.66 3.75 22.36
N ASN A 721 -15.98 4.72 23.24
CA ASN A 721 -16.40 6.07 22.84
C ASN A 721 -15.25 7.07 22.76
N LEU A 722 -14.02 6.66 23.11
CA LEU A 722 -12.85 7.54 23.21
C LEU A 722 -11.61 6.99 22.49
N PRO A 723 -11.73 6.38 21.29
CA PRO A 723 -10.59 5.73 20.64
C PRO A 723 -9.45 6.71 20.34
N ASP A 724 -9.75 7.87 19.78
CA ASP A 724 -8.75 8.86 19.36
C ASP A 724 -8.04 9.47 20.58
N VAL A 725 -8.80 9.72 21.67
CA VAL A 725 -8.24 10.23 22.94
C VAL A 725 -7.31 9.20 23.58
N ILE A 726 -7.67 7.91 23.54
CA ILE A 726 -6.84 6.81 24.04
C ILE A 726 -5.55 6.72 23.22
N GLU A 727 -5.65 6.78 21.89
CA GLU A 727 -4.50 6.77 21.01
C GLU A 727 -3.53 7.92 21.34
N ASP A 728 -4.01 9.15 21.32
CA ASP A 728 -3.18 10.33 21.57
C ASP A 728 -2.59 10.34 22.99
N PHE A 729 -3.33 9.85 23.98
CA PHE A 729 -2.83 9.74 25.36
C PHE A 729 -1.69 8.73 25.49
N TYR A 730 -1.79 7.56 24.85
CA TYR A 730 -0.74 6.54 24.94
C TYR A 730 0.48 6.86 24.08
N ARG A 731 0.31 7.59 22.97
CA ARG A 731 1.43 8.22 22.25
C ARG A 731 2.17 9.21 23.16
N LEU A 732 1.44 10.15 23.77
CA LEU A 732 2.00 11.11 24.74
C LEU A 732 2.67 10.41 25.93
N SER A 733 2.06 9.36 26.47
CA SER A 733 2.60 8.63 27.63
C SER A 733 3.83 7.80 27.28
N SER A 734 3.92 7.27 26.07
CA SER A 734 5.15 6.62 25.56
C SER A 734 6.30 7.63 25.55
N ASP A 735 6.09 8.82 24.97
CA ASP A 735 7.12 9.87 24.94
C ASP A 735 7.44 10.39 26.35
N ALA A 736 6.44 10.55 27.23
CA ALA A 736 6.68 10.93 28.62
C ALA A 736 7.56 9.90 29.35
N VAL A 737 7.29 8.60 29.22
CA VAL A 737 8.15 7.54 29.80
C VAL A 737 9.55 7.57 29.20
N ARG A 738 9.68 7.96 27.92
CA ARG A 738 10.98 8.03 27.23
C ARG A 738 11.84 9.20 27.70
N TYR A 739 11.25 10.39 27.85
CA TYR A 739 11.97 11.62 28.22
C TYR A 739 12.04 11.86 29.73
N TYR A 740 11.09 11.32 30.51
CA TYR A 740 10.97 11.46 31.96
C TYR A 740 10.82 10.09 32.67
N PRO A 741 11.72 9.10 32.42
CA PRO A 741 11.52 7.73 32.87
C PRO A 741 11.43 7.61 34.39
N LYS A 742 12.27 8.36 35.12
CA LYS A 742 12.32 8.28 36.59
C LYS A 742 11.02 8.83 37.18
N GLU A 743 10.58 9.98 36.70
CA GLU A 743 9.40 10.69 37.16
C GLU A 743 8.14 9.88 36.83
N CYS A 744 8.01 9.39 35.59
CA CYS A 744 6.86 8.56 35.18
C CYS A 744 6.75 7.26 35.98
N ILE A 745 7.84 6.52 36.16
CA ILE A 745 7.83 5.18 36.78
C ILE A 745 7.65 5.29 38.31
N THR A 746 8.17 6.35 38.94
CA THR A 746 8.02 6.56 40.39
C THR A 746 6.77 7.37 40.77
N SER A 747 6.06 7.94 39.81
CA SER A 747 4.81 8.67 40.04
C SER A 747 3.71 7.75 40.60
N SER A 748 2.83 8.34 41.41
CA SER A 748 1.62 7.68 41.91
C SER A 748 0.61 7.36 40.80
N LEU A 749 0.77 7.97 39.62
CA LEU A 749 -0.07 7.74 38.44
C LEU A 749 0.35 6.50 37.61
N SER A 750 1.52 5.92 37.86
CA SER A 750 2.06 4.77 37.11
C SER A 750 1.10 3.57 37.08
N VAL A 751 0.58 3.16 38.24
CA VAL A 751 -0.38 2.04 38.36
C VAL A 751 -1.73 2.36 37.72
N PRO A 752 -2.38 3.53 37.98
CA PRO A 752 -3.60 3.93 37.28
C PRO A 752 -3.47 3.96 35.75
N ILE A 753 -2.38 4.53 35.21
CA ILE A 753 -2.14 4.61 33.76
C ILE A 753 -1.96 3.22 33.16
N PHE A 754 -1.21 2.34 33.84
CA PHE A 754 -1.06 0.95 33.44
C PHE A 754 -2.40 0.22 33.42
N SER A 755 -3.23 0.42 34.44
CA SER A 755 -4.55 -0.22 34.54
C SER A 755 -5.52 0.31 33.48
N ALA A 756 -5.48 1.61 33.18
CA ALA A 756 -6.26 2.21 32.10
C ALA A 756 -5.92 1.59 30.74
N ALA A 757 -4.64 1.26 30.51
CA ALA A 757 -4.18 0.67 29.25
C ALA A 757 -4.75 -0.75 29.06
N LEU A 758 -4.96 -1.49 30.15
CA LEU A 758 -5.61 -2.81 30.11
C LEU A 758 -7.06 -2.72 29.60
N SER A 759 -7.75 -1.63 29.91
CA SER A 759 -9.11 -1.37 29.41
C SER A 759 -9.08 -1.01 27.92
N ALA A 760 -8.07 -0.26 27.47
CA ALA A 760 -7.89 0.06 26.04
C ALA A 760 -7.62 -1.18 25.17
N LEU A 761 -6.95 -2.22 25.70
CA LEU A 761 -6.75 -3.51 25.01
C LEU A 761 -8.04 -4.30 24.73
N THR A 762 -9.21 -3.79 25.09
CA THR A 762 -10.52 -4.38 24.73
C THR A 762 -11.08 -3.83 23.42
N LEU A 763 -10.49 -2.76 22.87
CA LEU A 763 -10.90 -2.15 21.61
C LEU A 763 -10.65 -3.08 20.41
N GLN A 764 -11.26 -2.74 19.28
CA GLN A 764 -11.09 -3.45 18.00
C GLN A 764 -10.43 -2.58 16.92
N GLN A 765 -10.28 -1.27 17.17
CA GLN A 765 -9.59 -0.35 16.26
C GLN A 765 -8.07 -0.53 16.34
N ILE A 766 -7.41 -0.48 15.20
CA ILE A 766 -5.96 -0.74 15.06
C ILE A 766 -5.15 0.31 15.81
N ASP A 767 -5.38 1.59 15.53
CA ASP A 767 -4.52 2.69 16.00
C ASP A 767 -4.45 2.83 17.54
N PRO A 768 -5.57 2.88 18.30
CA PRO A 768 -5.50 2.95 19.76
C PRO A 768 -4.91 1.68 20.40
N LEU A 769 -5.15 0.50 19.81
CA LEU A 769 -4.53 -0.75 20.28
C LEU A 769 -3.01 -0.71 20.09
N MET A 770 -2.56 -0.30 18.91
CA MET A 770 -1.14 -0.17 18.57
C MET A 770 -0.44 0.83 19.51
N ALA A 771 -1.01 2.02 19.70
CA ALA A 771 -0.47 3.02 20.63
C ALA A 771 -0.37 2.48 22.06
N THR A 772 -1.37 1.72 22.52
CA THR A 772 -1.37 1.11 23.86
C THR A 772 -0.30 0.00 23.98
N LEU A 773 -0.14 -0.84 22.96
CA LEU A 773 0.87 -1.90 22.93
C LEU A 773 2.29 -1.32 22.86
N HIS A 774 2.50 -0.25 22.09
CA HIS A 774 3.76 0.49 22.03
C HIS A 774 4.11 1.12 23.37
N TYR A 775 3.14 1.73 24.06
CA TYR A 775 3.33 2.22 25.43
C TYR A 775 3.83 1.11 26.37
N TYR A 776 3.24 -0.08 26.35
CA TYR A 776 3.73 -1.20 27.16
C TYR A 776 5.14 -1.64 26.77
N HIS A 777 5.43 -1.73 25.47
CA HIS A 777 6.76 -2.07 24.99
C HIS A 777 7.81 -1.07 25.48
N ASP A 778 7.53 0.24 25.36
CA ASP A 778 8.43 1.30 25.77
C ASP A 778 8.63 1.31 27.29
N LEU A 779 7.54 1.15 28.07
CA LEU A 779 7.60 1.00 29.52
C LEU A 779 8.44 -0.21 29.95
N PHE A 780 8.25 -1.37 29.31
CA PHE A 780 8.98 -2.60 29.63
C PHE A 780 10.44 -2.52 29.22
N SER A 781 10.77 -1.70 28.22
CA SER A 781 12.16 -1.47 27.83
C SER A 781 13.01 -0.93 29.00
N PHE A 782 12.39 -0.20 29.94
CA PHE A 782 13.04 0.31 31.16
C PHE A 782 13.28 -0.76 32.24
N ALA A 783 12.74 -1.97 32.10
CA ALA A 783 13.04 -3.11 32.97
C ALA A 783 14.35 -3.83 32.60
N PHE A 784 14.82 -3.67 31.36
CA PHE A 784 16.07 -4.23 30.87
C PHE A 784 17.26 -3.33 31.18
N GLU A 785 18.50 -3.81 31.01
CA GLU A 785 19.72 -3.01 31.24
C GLU A 785 19.85 -1.81 30.31
N LYS A 786 19.42 -1.96 29.06
CA LYS A 786 19.44 -0.92 28.04
C LYS A 786 18.00 -0.70 27.56
N PRO A 787 17.53 0.56 27.48
CA PRO A 787 16.23 0.83 26.88
C PRO A 787 16.25 0.50 25.39
N ALA A 788 15.09 0.23 24.81
CA ALA A 788 14.92 -0.06 23.39
C ALA A 788 14.95 1.22 22.52
N VAL A 789 15.74 2.22 22.93
CA VAL A 789 15.81 3.55 22.33
C VAL A 789 17.21 3.76 21.79
N SER A 790 17.38 3.65 20.47
CA SER A 790 18.68 3.60 19.79
C SER A 790 19.55 4.87 19.89
N ASN A 791 19.06 5.96 20.49
CA ASN A 791 19.71 7.27 20.53
C ASN A 791 19.92 7.84 21.95
N PHE A 792 19.63 7.07 23.01
CA PHE A 792 19.80 7.57 24.38
C PHE A 792 21.27 7.44 24.80
N THR A 793 22.01 8.54 24.71
CA THR A 793 23.37 8.67 25.26
C THR A 793 23.34 9.50 26.53
N THR A 794 24.15 9.14 27.52
CA THR A 794 24.43 10.01 28.66
C THR A 794 25.11 11.31 28.19
N SER A 795 25.18 12.32 29.05
CA SER A 795 25.86 13.59 28.77
C SER A 795 27.34 13.43 28.34
N ASN A 796 27.93 12.26 28.57
CA ASN A 796 29.31 11.91 28.22
C ASN A 796 29.43 11.11 26.91
N GLY A 797 28.32 10.84 26.21
CA GLY A 797 28.30 10.06 24.96
C GLY A 797 28.23 8.54 25.14
N ASP A 798 28.21 8.04 26.39
CA ASP A 798 28.06 6.61 26.67
C ASP A 798 26.60 6.15 26.52
N PRO A 799 26.33 4.88 26.14
CA PRO A 799 24.97 4.33 26.08
C PRO A 799 24.27 4.45 27.43
N TYR A 800 23.06 5.05 27.44
CA TYR A 800 22.27 5.15 28.66
C TYR A 800 21.93 3.75 29.19
N MET A 801 22.18 3.55 30.49
CA MET A 801 21.82 2.33 31.20
C MET A 801 20.69 2.64 32.17
N ASN A 802 19.67 1.78 32.20
CA ASN A 802 18.54 1.97 33.10
C ASN A 802 19.01 1.78 34.56
N PRO A 803 18.81 2.78 35.44
CA PRO A 803 19.13 2.67 36.86
C PRO A 803 18.48 1.43 37.49
N PRO A 804 19.17 0.74 38.43
CA PRO A 804 18.63 -0.46 39.06
C PRO A 804 17.30 -0.21 39.77
N GLU A 805 17.09 0.99 40.34
CA GLU A 805 15.85 1.38 40.99
C GLU A 805 14.68 1.43 40.00
N ILE A 806 14.92 1.96 38.79
CA ILE A 806 13.90 2.04 37.74
C ILE A 806 13.56 0.64 37.21
N ARG A 807 14.59 -0.19 36.97
CA ARG A 807 14.39 -1.58 36.52
C ARG A 807 13.54 -2.38 37.49
N GLU A 808 13.82 -2.24 38.78
CA GLU A 808 13.07 -2.93 39.82
C GLU A 808 11.64 -2.40 39.96
N ALA A 809 11.44 -1.08 39.86
CA ALA A 809 10.09 -0.50 39.90
C ALA A 809 9.19 -0.99 38.74
N VAL A 810 9.72 -1.08 37.51
CA VAL A 810 8.95 -1.63 36.37
C VAL A 810 8.66 -3.12 36.57
N LYS A 811 9.63 -3.90 37.08
CA LYS A 811 9.40 -5.31 37.42
C LYS A 811 8.31 -5.47 38.48
N GLN A 812 8.28 -4.64 39.52
CA GLN A 812 7.23 -4.67 40.53
C GLN A 812 5.86 -4.31 39.93
N LEU A 813 5.80 -3.35 39.01
CA LEU A 813 4.58 -3.03 38.28
C LEU A 813 4.09 -4.23 37.44
N ILE A 814 4.99 -4.88 36.69
CA ILE A 814 4.70 -6.10 35.93
C ILE A 814 4.24 -7.23 36.85
N ALA A 815 4.89 -7.46 37.99
CA ALA A 815 4.48 -8.48 38.94
C ALA A 815 3.05 -8.25 39.45
N SER A 816 2.65 -6.99 39.65
CA SER A 816 1.33 -6.64 40.19
C SER A 816 0.19 -6.75 39.16
N GLN A 817 0.44 -6.50 37.87
CA GLN A 817 -0.60 -6.41 36.83
C GLN A 817 -0.42 -7.41 35.67
N GLY A 818 0.69 -8.16 35.66
CA GLY A 818 1.10 -9.01 34.53
C GLY A 818 0.13 -10.14 34.21
N GLN A 819 -0.59 -10.66 35.21
CA GLN A 819 -1.64 -11.66 34.98
C GLN A 819 -2.78 -11.11 34.10
N VAL A 820 -3.28 -9.91 34.42
CA VAL A 820 -4.38 -9.27 33.68
C VAL A 820 -3.91 -8.86 32.29
N LEU A 821 -2.67 -8.35 32.16
CA LEU A 821 -2.08 -8.02 30.87
C LEU A 821 -1.97 -9.25 29.96
N SER A 822 -1.40 -10.35 30.47
CA SER A 822 -1.26 -11.61 29.73
C SER A 822 -2.62 -12.14 29.27
N GLN A 823 -3.63 -12.04 30.15
CA GLN A 823 -5.00 -12.42 29.83
C GLN A 823 -5.59 -11.56 28.70
N ARG A 824 -5.46 -10.23 28.78
CA ARG A 824 -5.99 -9.30 27.76
C ARG A 824 -5.32 -9.50 26.42
N ILE A 825 -3.99 -9.63 26.38
CA ILE A 825 -3.23 -9.84 25.14
C ILE A 825 -3.63 -11.17 24.48
N LEU A 826 -3.64 -12.27 25.24
CA LEU A 826 -3.98 -13.58 24.67
C LEU A 826 -5.43 -13.60 24.17
N THR A 827 -6.36 -13.06 24.95
CA THR A 827 -7.77 -12.97 24.53
C THR A 827 -7.90 -12.10 23.29
N GLY A 828 -7.19 -10.97 23.24
CA GLY A 828 -7.11 -10.10 22.07
C GLY A 828 -6.66 -10.88 20.83
N MET A 829 -5.50 -11.54 20.90
CA MET A 829 -4.97 -12.34 19.79
C MET A 829 -5.88 -13.50 19.39
N LEU A 830 -6.63 -14.11 20.31
CA LEU A 830 -7.54 -15.21 20.01
C LEU A 830 -8.86 -14.76 19.38
N PHE A 831 -9.37 -13.58 19.70
CA PHE A 831 -10.75 -13.20 19.38
C PHE A 831 -10.89 -11.85 18.67
N SER A 832 -10.30 -10.78 19.19
CA SER A 832 -10.66 -9.40 18.82
C SER A 832 -9.61 -8.62 18.03
N PHE A 833 -8.32 -8.92 18.20
CA PHE A 833 -7.25 -8.13 17.60
C PHE A 833 -7.22 -8.28 16.07
N PRO A 834 -7.08 -7.16 15.34
CA PRO A 834 -6.68 -7.17 13.94
C PRO A 834 -5.34 -7.89 13.75
N ALA A 835 -5.10 -8.46 12.56
CA ALA A 835 -3.89 -9.23 12.29
C ALA A 835 -2.62 -8.37 12.36
N GLU A 836 -2.77 -7.08 12.08
CA GLU A 836 -1.74 -6.05 12.11
C GLU A 836 -1.17 -5.84 13.51
N CYS A 837 -1.96 -6.04 14.57
CA CYS A 837 -1.51 -5.85 15.96
C CYS A 837 -0.77 -7.08 16.53
N PHE A 838 -0.70 -8.20 15.80
CA PHE A 838 -0.16 -9.47 16.30
C PHE A 838 1.35 -9.41 16.59
N PRO A 839 2.19 -8.78 15.73
CA PRO A 839 3.61 -8.63 16.01
C PRO A 839 3.88 -7.90 17.32
N ASP A 840 3.20 -6.78 17.58
CA ASP A 840 3.36 -5.95 18.77
C ASP A 840 2.80 -6.62 20.02
N ALA A 841 1.60 -7.21 19.93
CA ALA A 841 1.00 -7.99 21.01
C ALA A 841 1.89 -9.17 21.42
N SER A 842 2.45 -9.89 20.43
CA SER A 842 3.46 -10.91 20.68
C SER A 842 4.73 -10.32 21.29
N GLY A 843 5.19 -9.17 20.83
CA GLY A 843 6.35 -8.46 21.37
C GLY A 843 6.22 -8.16 22.87
N VAL A 844 5.06 -7.67 23.30
CA VAL A 844 4.77 -7.43 24.73
C VAL A 844 4.76 -8.75 25.51
N MET A 845 4.13 -9.80 25.00
CA MET A 845 4.15 -11.13 25.64
C MET A 845 5.57 -11.71 25.76
N MET A 846 6.39 -11.55 24.72
CA MET A 846 7.79 -11.98 24.74
C MET A 846 8.60 -11.22 25.79
N SER A 847 8.35 -9.92 25.94
CA SER A 847 8.99 -9.10 26.98
C SER A 847 8.66 -9.61 28.38
N LEU A 848 7.42 -10.07 28.62
CA LEU A 848 7.04 -10.71 29.89
C LEU A 848 7.82 -12.01 30.12
N PHE A 849 7.99 -12.84 29.10
CA PHE A 849 8.79 -14.07 29.21
C PHE A 849 10.28 -13.80 29.43
N ASP A 850 10.84 -12.75 28.80
CA ASP A 850 12.24 -12.36 28.99
C ASP A 850 12.49 -11.79 30.40
N LEU A 851 11.51 -11.08 30.99
CA LEU A 851 11.64 -10.46 32.31
C LEU A 851 11.25 -11.37 33.48
N MET A 852 10.18 -12.16 33.32
CA MET A 852 9.55 -12.99 34.37
C MET A 852 9.09 -14.34 33.80
N PRO A 853 10.02 -15.23 33.38
CA PRO A 853 9.68 -16.43 32.62
C PRO A 853 8.77 -17.41 33.36
N GLN A 854 8.94 -17.56 34.68
CA GLN A 854 8.16 -18.51 35.49
C GLN A 854 6.74 -17.98 35.71
N GLU A 855 6.62 -16.70 36.08
CA GLU A 855 5.37 -16.02 36.32
C GLU A 855 4.56 -15.89 35.02
N ALA A 856 5.20 -15.51 33.90
CA ALA A 856 4.56 -15.43 32.59
C ALA A 856 4.00 -16.79 32.13
N GLY A 857 4.74 -17.88 32.36
CA GLY A 857 4.25 -19.24 32.12
C GLY A 857 3.00 -19.57 32.94
N ALA A 858 2.99 -19.20 34.23
CA ALA A 858 1.85 -19.39 35.11
C ALA A 858 0.63 -18.54 34.72
N TRP A 859 0.83 -17.27 34.33
CA TRP A 859 -0.23 -16.38 33.85
C TRP A 859 -0.87 -16.91 32.57
N LEU A 860 -0.07 -17.41 31.64
CA LEU A 860 -0.56 -18.03 30.42
C LEU A 860 -1.38 -19.30 30.74
N GLN A 861 -0.89 -20.15 31.64
CA GLN A 861 -1.62 -21.34 32.08
C GLN A 861 -2.98 -20.98 32.68
N SER A 862 -3.03 -19.97 33.56
CA SER A 862 -4.27 -19.47 34.15
C SER A 862 -5.24 -18.98 33.07
N THR A 863 -4.73 -18.26 32.06
CA THR A 863 -5.56 -17.75 30.97
C THR A 863 -6.13 -18.87 30.09
N LEU A 864 -5.33 -19.90 29.77
CA LEU A 864 -5.79 -21.05 28.99
C LEU A 864 -6.88 -21.85 29.71
N GLN A 865 -6.84 -21.94 31.04
CA GLN A 865 -7.89 -22.59 31.83
C GLN A 865 -9.22 -21.82 31.82
N MET A 866 -9.21 -20.52 31.48
CA MET A 866 -10.42 -19.70 31.37
C MET A 866 -11.11 -19.83 30.01
N LEU A 867 -10.49 -20.51 29.03
CA LEU A 867 -11.11 -20.70 27.71
C LEU A 867 -12.34 -21.62 27.80
N PRO A 868 -13.40 -21.39 27.00
CA PRO A 868 -14.65 -22.15 27.13
C PRO A 868 -14.44 -23.65 26.86
N ALA A 869 -15.10 -24.50 27.65
CA ALA A 869 -15.02 -25.95 27.47
C ALA A 869 -15.46 -26.38 26.06
N GLY A 870 -14.68 -27.26 25.42
CA GLY A 870 -14.93 -27.74 24.06
C GLY A 870 -14.35 -26.87 22.94
N THR A 871 -13.77 -25.70 23.24
CA THR A 871 -13.13 -24.84 22.24
C THR A 871 -11.70 -25.23 21.87
N MET A 872 -11.12 -26.21 22.58
CA MET A 872 -9.77 -26.75 22.38
C MET A 872 -9.80 -28.28 22.20
N LYS A 873 -8.85 -28.82 21.41
CA LYS A 873 -8.65 -30.27 21.24
C LYS A 873 -8.15 -30.89 22.54
N ALA A 874 -8.42 -32.18 22.72
CA ALA A 874 -7.92 -32.94 23.87
C ALA A 874 -6.37 -32.94 23.90
N GLY A 875 -5.80 -32.48 25.03
CA GLY A 875 -4.35 -32.35 25.22
C GLY A 875 -3.66 -31.22 24.46
N GLU A 876 -4.40 -30.33 23.76
CA GLU A 876 -3.83 -29.20 23.01
C GLU A 876 -3.14 -28.18 23.95
N ALA A 877 -3.82 -27.79 25.04
CA ALA A 877 -3.25 -26.92 26.05
C ALA A 877 -2.07 -27.55 26.80
N GLU A 878 -2.11 -28.85 27.08
CA GLU A 878 -1.00 -29.56 27.73
C GLU A 878 0.25 -29.58 26.86
N ARG A 879 0.10 -29.78 25.54
CA ARG A 879 1.21 -29.72 24.58
C ARG A 879 1.81 -28.32 24.49
N LEU A 880 0.96 -27.29 24.40
CA LEU A 880 1.42 -25.90 24.36
C LEU A 880 2.19 -25.54 25.64
N LEU A 881 1.63 -25.83 26.81
CA LEU A 881 2.26 -25.54 28.10
C LEU A 881 3.57 -26.31 28.29
N LYS A 882 3.62 -27.58 27.89
CA LYS A 882 4.85 -28.36 27.90
C LYS A 882 5.91 -27.75 26.98
N GLY A 883 5.53 -27.42 25.75
CA GLY A 883 6.43 -26.78 24.79
C GLY A 883 6.99 -25.45 25.31
N ILE A 884 6.17 -24.63 25.95
CA ILE A 884 6.60 -23.36 26.56
C ILE A 884 7.55 -23.61 27.74
N SER A 885 7.21 -24.54 28.64
CA SER A 885 8.06 -24.91 29.78
C SER A 885 9.44 -25.40 29.32
N ASP A 886 9.49 -26.26 28.29
CA ASP A 886 10.72 -26.78 27.73
C ASP A 886 11.60 -25.65 27.14
N ARG A 887 10.99 -24.67 26.44
CA ARG A 887 11.71 -23.51 25.88
C ARG A 887 12.17 -22.51 26.94
N VAL A 888 11.41 -22.32 28.01
CA VAL A 888 11.81 -21.51 29.17
C VAL A 888 13.02 -22.13 29.86
N GLN A 889 13.01 -23.45 30.07
CA GLN A 889 14.13 -24.17 30.68
C GLN A 889 15.39 -24.18 29.81
N SER A 890 15.24 -24.23 28.48
CA SER A 890 16.36 -24.20 27.54
C SER A 890 16.88 -22.78 27.22
N GLY A 891 16.22 -21.73 27.72
CA GLY A 891 16.56 -20.34 27.43
C GLY A 891 16.23 -19.88 26.00
N GLU A 892 15.48 -20.67 25.24
CA GLU A 892 15.11 -20.37 23.84
C GLU A 892 13.81 -19.57 23.75
N ILE A 893 13.73 -18.46 24.49
CA ILE A 893 12.50 -17.66 24.67
C ILE A 893 11.91 -17.24 23.33
N ARG A 894 12.72 -16.84 22.35
CA ARG A 894 12.26 -16.45 21.00
C ARG A 894 11.41 -17.52 20.28
N LYS A 895 11.62 -18.81 20.57
CA LYS A 895 10.84 -19.91 19.97
C LYS A 895 9.45 -20.09 20.60
N ILE A 896 9.17 -19.43 21.73
CA ILE A 896 7.82 -19.39 22.31
C ILE A 896 6.86 -18.62 21.39
N ARG A 897 7.36 -17.63 20.65
CA ARG A 897 6.57 -16.83 19.69
C ARG A 897 5.88 -17.70 18.65
N SER A 898 6.59 -18.65 18.02
CA SER A 898 5.99 -19.53 17.01
C SER A 898 4.89 -20.40 17.61
N LEU A 899 5.13 -20.99 18.79
CA LEU A 899 4.13 -21.79 19.50
C LEU A 899 2.84 -21.02 19.79
N LEU A 900 2.95 -19.75 20.21
CA LEU A 900 1.80 -18.88 20.46
C LEU A 900 1.09 -18.47 19.16
N GLN A 901 1.84 -18.18 18.10
CA GLN A 901 1.27 -17.84 16.79
C GLN A 901 0.52 -19.04 16.18
N ASP A 902 1.10 -20.23 16.22
CA ASP A 902 0.48 -21.46 15.73
C ASP A 902 -0.82 -21.75 16.50
N PHE A 903 -0.77 -21.64 17.83
CA PHE A 903 -1.94 -21.86 18.67
C PHE A 903 -3.04 -20.82 18.38
N THR A 904 -2.70 -19.53 18.36
CA THR A 904 -3.69 -18.46 18.14
C THR A 904 -4.29 -18.53 16.73
N ALA A 905 -3.48 -18.81 15.71
CA ALA A 905 -3.95 -19.00 14.32
C ALA A 905 -4.88 -20.22 14.20
N SER A 906 -4.49 -21.37 14.76
CA SER A 906 -5.31 -22.59 14.81
C SER A 906 -6.65 -22.33 15.51
N TYR A 907 -6.61 -21.68 16.67
CA TYR A 907 -7.80 -21.39 17.45
C TYR A 907 -8.74 -20.41 16.72
N ARG A 908 -8.22 -19.34 16.11
CA ARG A 908 -9.01 -18.38 15.32
C ARG A 908 -9.68 -19.04 14.12
N ARG A 909 -8.95 -19.87 13.36
CA ARG A 909 -9.51 -20.59 12.21
C ARG A 909 -10.69 -21.48 12.61
N ARG A 910 -10.57 -22.19 13.74
CA ARG A 910 -11.62 -23.08 14.25
C ARG A 910 -12.85 -22.32 14.77
N ASN A 911 -12.62 -21.25 15.53
CA ASN A 911 -13.65 -20.67 16.40
C ASN A 911 -14.13 -19.26 15.98
N VAL A 912 -13.39 -18.52 15.15
CA VAL A 912 -13.62 -17.08 14.90
C VAL A 912 -13.70 -16.71 13.41
N ALA A 913 -12.95 -17.38 12.53
CA ALA A 913 -12.92 -17.05 11.10
C ALA A 913 -14.32 -17.22 10.45
N PRO A 914 -14.74 -16.28 9.56
CA PRO A 914 -16.01 -16.40 8.84
C PRO A 914 -15.97 -17.67 7.98
N ARG A 915 -16.98 -18.52 8.14
CA ARG A 915 -17.15 -19.73 7.33
C ARG A 915 -17.71 -19.29 5.98
N GLU A 916 -17.11 -19.71 4.86
CA GLU A 916 -17.63 -19.36 3.52
C GLU A 916 -19.14 -19.68 3.43
N GLY A 917 -19.96 -18.67 3.13
CA GLY A 917 -21.42 -18.78 3.03
C GLY A 917 -22.20 -18.59 4.34
N LEU A 918 -21.55 -18.44 5.50
CA LEU A 918 -22.18 -18.07 6.77
C LEU A 918 -21.51 -16.79 7.28
N GLY A 919 -22.28 -15.72 7.45
CA GLY A 919 -21.77 -14.43 7.93
C GLY A 919 -20.97 -14.53 9.23
N ARG A 920 -20.30 -13.43 9.62
CA ARG A 920 -19.52 -13.35 10.87
C ARG A 920 -20.39 -13.85 12.03
N LEU A 921 -19.91 -14.86 12.77
CA LEU A 921 -20.48 -15.20 14.07
C LEU A 921 -20.35 -13.94 14.93
N GLU A 922 -21.48 -13.35 15.33
CA GLU A 922 -21.45 -12.12 16.13
C GLU A 922 -20.69 -12.34 17.45
N ALA A 923 -19.81 -11.40 17.78
CA ALA A 923 -19.08 -11.34 19.04
C ALA A 923 -19.99 -11.16 20.28
N THR A 924 -21.31 -10.99 20.08
CA THR A 924 -22.31 -10.75 21.12
C THR A 924 -22.44 -11.89 22.14
N ARG A 925 -21.94 -13.11 21.86
CA ARG A 925 -21.90 -14.22 22.83
C ARG A 925 -20.82 -14.10 23.92
N PHE A 926 -19.95 -13.10 23.88
CA PHE A 926 -18.74 -13.07 24.72
C PHE A 926 -18.52 -11.75 25.47
N ARG A 927 -19.59 -11.13 25.98
CA ARG A 927 -19.47 -10.14 27.05
C ARG A 927 -19.19 -10.86 28.37
N PHE A 928 -17.93 -10.87 28.78
CA PHE A 928 -17.54 -11.29 30.13
C PHE A 928 -17.63 -10.07 31.05
N SER A 929 -18.42 -10.19 32.12
CA SER A 929 -18.47 -9.22 33.21
C SER A 929 -17.14 -9.27 33.98
N GLY A 930 -16.21 -8.40 33.58
CA GLY A 930 -15.06 -7.99 34.38
C GLY A 930 -15.31 -6.57 34.86
#